data_AF-J4H435-F1
#
_entry.id   AF-J4H435-F1
#
_cell.length_a   1.000
_cell.length_b   1.000
_cell.length_c   1.000
_cell.angle_alpha   90.00
_cell.angle_beta   90.00
_cell.angle_gamma   90.00
#
_symmetry.space_group_name_H-M   'P 1'
#
loop_
_entity.id
_entity.type
_entity.pdbx_description
1 polymer ?
#
loop_
_entity_poly.entity_id
_entity_poly.type
_entity_poly.pdbx_seq_one_letter_code
_entity_poly.pdbx_strand_id
1 'polypeptide(L)'
;MPVPTHVQHEKNIWVAAGDGDLGRVRELIETCSISPNVPDAHTYTPMHAAASYGQVHVLEYLISKGGDVNVTDGDGDTPLYVVENVETAQYLVEHGAIVNRRNSEGITPAQYLSEDFEEVAAYLDGIVPAASGGDSTPLSSTASPARHQPSQHAQDAASETLTSSLIQSVQDIMQRAGAEGRDPDDELRQAVGRTVLEGVATGYDMSVGNEEDREDRDNGVGPNGVKRPRRGDGPGFTKHISLSDLPNESADSAATEESPISQAKAQAKDYEAICCPLTTEKWKTRWREMCLLPAGDIQDKESLERRAEAWRSRPGFLCDEVTITRLDEAEGVLVMVSDWLELDAMDDWVRHDSETALLQELAYASYLNIPCAILPPPRNRSQIAAYARAVNACLNAVPYTELSIRIPIYDPAMLHLSPATPKPTASVSSSTVLFSDEPSVATWEMWDAIRTVCDYNPRLSLTLDLTPPMPSVMSVLGQWSAEPVRHVFLPSSTFIPNAKGYPVLPKVTQSFIRDIMKLQPNVILSGTASGRHKTGGEAVYSQYVRYLEKTSPVMQATQTPGTVDNFAQGYHDFLQAPLQPLMDNLPSVTYQTFEQDPVKYRQYEEAVYLSLLDRPQEERLVLCVAGAGRGPLVARCLSALARSNRNGVVYVLEKNPNAYVTLQQRQQSEWGDKVQLVFGDMRTSQVPEKVDILVSELLGSFGDNELSPECLDGAMRFLKPEGISIPSSYTAHIAPLSSSRLLNETRAMKDLKICETPHVVMFRAINILSDDGGGLSGNCGPKVQECWEFEHPRREAVLDEQGLPPTNSHNARSAKMIFNIPHAGSLHGLAGYFEAVLYRNIGLSIHPDRMQYISKDMLSWFPLFFPFKEPLYLPGNSELHVYIWRLTNQRQVWYEWYAEAFLPVPGASSVDPHASIADHRSSRQSTQSMLRLSPSPIADAVDDASDDGKMEDVSDKGNVGLIKIGQTTLHNPRGRSSWIGL
;
A
#
# COMPACT_ATOMS: atom_id res chain seq x y z
N MET A 1 -4.25 41.25 28.64
CA MET A 1 -5.67 41.15 28.26
C MET A 1 -6.02 39.68 28.14
N PRO A 2 -7.05 39.19 28.84
CA PRO A 2 -7.37 37.77 28.92
C PRO A 2 -8.32 37.35 27.80
N VAL A 3 -7.99 36.24 27.13
CA VAL A 3 -8.79 35.59 26.09
C VAL A 3 -10.01 34.93 26.74
N PRO A 4 -11.26 35.21 26.31
CA PRO A 4 -12.46 34.57 26.83
C PRO A 4 -12.63 33.18 26.21
N THR A 5 -12.87 32.20 27.08
CA THR A 5 -13.40 30.87 26.77
C THR A 5 -14.92 30.97 26.57
N HIS A 6 -15.39 30.71 25.34
CA HIS A 6 -16.75 30.23 25.08
C HIS A 6 -16.63 29.02 24.17
N VAL A 7 -16.91 27.84 24.74
CA VAL A 7 -17.24 26.64 23.97
C VAL A 7 -18.62 26.93 23.36
N GLN A 8 -18.67 27.18 22.06
CA GLN A 8 -19.93 27.13 21.33
C GLN A 8 -20.39 25.68 21.34
N HIS A 9 -21.53 25.40 21.98
CA HIS A 9 -22.25 24.16 21.74
C HIS A 9 -22.62 24.10 20.25
N GLU A 10 -22.19 23.02 19.62
CA GLU A 10 -22.14 22.82 18.18
C GLU A 10 -23.49 23.07 17.49
N LYS A 11 -23.42 23.57 16.25
CA LYS A 11 -24.54 23.80 15.33
C LYS A 11 -25.07 22.48 14.76
N ASN A 12 -25.31 21.48 15.60
CA ASN A 12 -25.63 20.14 15.14
C ASN A 12 -27.16 19.90 15.21
N ILE A 13 -27.84 20.11 14.08
CA ILE A 13 -29.30 19.96 13.96
C ILE A 13 -29.74 18.49 13.96
N TRP A 14 -28.91 17.55 13.51
CA TRP A 14 -29.26 16.13 13.49
C TRP A 14 -29.16 15.48 14.88
N VAL A 15 -28.23 15.91 15.74
CA VAL A 15 -28.23 15.52 17.17
C VAL A 15 -29.52 15.99 17.86
N ALA A 16 -29.90 17.26 17.66
CA ALA A 16 -31.17 17.76 18.21
C ALA A 16 -32.39 17.00 17.64
N ALA A 17 -32.33 16.56 16.39
CA ALA A 17 -33.39 15.79 15.76
C ALA A 17 -33.50 14.35 16.29
N GLY A 18 -32.37 13.68 16.53
CA GLY A 18 -32.32 12.34 17.16
C GLY A 18 -32.72 12.36 18.64
N ASP A 19 -32.32 13.41 19.37
CA ASP A 19 -32.69 13.61 20.79
C ASP A 19 -34.17 13.99 20.99
N GLY A 20 -34.90 14.28 19.90
CA GLY A 20 -36.30 14.71 19.95
C GLY A 20 -36.51 16.17 20.40
N ASP A 21 -35.45 16.98 20.45
CA ASP A 21 -35.50 18.39 20.87
C ASP A 21 -36.05 19.30 19.75
N LEU A 22 -37.38 19.23 19.59
CA LEU A 22 -38.12 20.04 18.63
C LEU A 22 -37.93 21.55 18.84
N GLY A 23 -37.68 22.00 20.07
CA GLY A 23 -37.44 23.41 20.39
C GLY A 23 -36.13 23.89 19.74
N ARG A 24 -35.07 23.09 19.87
CA ARG A 24 -33.78 23.36 19.25
C ARG A 24 -33.80 23.20 17.74
N VAL A 25 -34.49 22.20 17.21
CA VAL A 25 -34.68 22.05 15.75
C VAL A 25 -35.40 23.26 15.15
N ARG A 26 -36.47 23.76 15.81
CA ARG A 26 -37.17 24.99 15.41
C ARG A 26 -36.24 26.21 15.40
N GLU A 27 -35.47 26.39 16.46
CA GLU A 27 -34.53 27.51 16.57
C GLU A 27 -33.48 27.46 15.43
N LEU A 28 -32.93 26.28 15.15
CA LEU A 28 -31.91 26.08 14.13
C LEU A 28 -32.46 26.30 12.70
N ILE A 29 -33.69 25.89 12.41
CA ILE A 29 -34.32 26.12 11.10
C ILE A 29 -34.80 27.56 10.94
N GLU A 30 -35.48 28.13 11.93
CA GLU A 30 -36.13 29.43 11.81
C GLU A 30 -35.18 30.61 12.09
N THR A 31 -34.21 30.44 13.01
CA THR A 31 -33.27 31.51 13.40
C THR A 31 -31.93 31.36 12.69
N CYS A 32 -31.40 30.14 12.59
CA CYS A 32 -30.11 29.89 11.94
C CYS A 32 -30.21 29.57 10.43
N SER A 33 -31.43 29.57 9.87
CA SER A 33 -31.70 29.28 8.45
C SER A 33 -31.09 27.96 7.97
N ILE A 34 -30.98 26.96 8.86
CA ILE A 34 -30.46 25.64 8.51
C ILE A 34 -31.53 24.88 7.73
N SER A 35 -31.16 24.30 6.60
CA SER A 35 -32.06 23.46 5.79
C SER A 35 -32.46 22.19 6.55
N PRO A 36 -33.73 21.75 6.53
CA PRO A 36 -34.14 20.47 7.11
C PRO A 36 -33.49 19.26 6.42
N ASN A 37 -32.89 19.45 5.24
CA ASN A 37 -32.20 18.42 4.46
C ASN A 37 -30.67 18.52 4.57
N VAL A 38 -30.14 19.31 5.51
CA VAL A 38 -28.68 19.45 5.66
C VAL A 38 -28.05 18.10 5.99
N PRO A 39 -27.09 17.61 5.20
CA PRO A 39 -26.32 16.42 5.53
C PRO A 39 -25.23 16.73 6.57
N ASP A 40 -24.91 15.77 7.43
CA ASP A 40 -23.68 15.77 8.21
C ASP A 40 -22.45 15.35 7.37
N ALA A 41 -21.28 15.23 7.99
CA ALA A 41 -20.05 14.83 7.31
C ALA A 41 -20.09 13.41 6.69
N HIS A 42 -21.08 12.59 7.05
CA HIS A 42 -21.35 11.27 6.51
C HIS A 42 -22.67 11.23 5.74
N THR A 43 -23.14 12.38 5.25
CA THR A 43 -24.39 12.54 4.47
C THR A 43 -25.69 12.20 5.21
N TYR A 44 -25.63 12.00 6.52
CA TYR A 44 -26.75 11.70 7.39
C TYR A 44 -27.53 12.98 7.71
N THR A 45 -28.85 12.98 7.52
CA THR A 45 -29.67 14.21 7.64
C THR A 45 -30.47 14.22 8.94
N PRO A 46 -31.02 15.38 9.37
CA PRO A 46 -31.98 15.45 10.47
C PRO A 46 -33.16 14.49 10.32
N MET A 47 -33.57 14.20 9.09
CA MET A 47 -34.61 13.21 8.79
C MET A 47 -34.15 11.79 9.10
N HIS A 48 -32.92 11.41 8.77
CA HIS A 48 -32.36 10.10 9.14
C HIS A 48 -32.24 9.96 10.66
N ALA A 49 -31.74 11.01 11.34
CA ALA A 49 -31.60 10.99 12.80
C ALA A 49 -32.96 10.91 13.51
N ALA A 50 -33.95 11.72 13.11
CA ALA A 50 -35.28 11.64 13.70
C ALA A 50 -35.97 10.30 13.40
N ALA A 51 -35.73 9.70 12.22
CA ALA A 51 -36.27 8.39 11.86
C ALA A 51 -35.62 7.25 12.67
N SER A 52 -34.30 7.28 12.85
CA SER A 52 -33.55 6.26 13.60
C SER A 52 -33.93 6.20 15.06
N TYR A 53 -34.18 7.35 15.69
CA TYR A 53 -34.60 7.41 17.08
C TYR A 53 -36.14 7.49 17.27
N GLY A 54 -36.93 7.29 16.21
CA GLY A 54 -38.39 7.23 16.28
C GLY A 54 -39.10 8.55 16.66
N GLN A 55 -38.49 9.70 16.37
CA GLN A 55 -38.97 11.03 16.79
C GLN A 55 -40.01 11.60 15.80
N VAL A 56 -41.22 11.02 15.78
CA VAL A 56 -42.29 11.37 14.82
C VAL A 56 -42.68 12.86 14.85
N HIS A 57 -42.73 13.50 16.02
CA HIS A 57 -43.06 14.93 16.15
C HIS A 57 -41.98 15.86 15.58
N VAL A 58 -40.72 15.39 15.48
CA VAL A 58 -39.64 16.11 14.81
C VAL A 58 -39.73 15.91 13.30
N LEU A 59 -39.99 14.68 12.83
CA LEU A 59 -40.23 14.38 11.42
C LEU A 59 -41.37 15.23 10.85
N GLU A 60 -42.48 15.35 11.58
CA GLU A 60 -43.63 16.20 11.20
C GLU A 60 -43.20 17.65 10.96
N TYR A 61 -42.40 18.20 11.87
CA TYR A 61 -41.92 19.56 11.76
C TYR A 61 -40.92 19.73 10.60
N LEU A 62 -39.97 18.81 10.44
CA LEU A 62 -38.99 18.85 9.35
C LEU A 62 -39.66 18.80 7.98
N ILE A 63 -40.65 17.91 7.78
CA ILE A 63 -41.44 17.82 6.55
C ILE A 63 -42.22 19.12 6.32
N SER A 64 -42.83 19.70 7.36
CA SER A 64 -43.56 20.98 7.25
C SER A 64 -42.68 22.17 6.81
N LYS A 65 -41.36 22.06 6.94
CA LYS A 65 -40.36 23.06 6.55
C LYS A 65 -39.63 22.71 5.25
N GLY A 66 -40.12 21.71 4.51
CA GLY A 66 -39.54 21.30 3.22
C GLY A 66 -38.51 20.16 3.32
N GLY A 67 -38.53 19.40 4.42
CA GLY A 67 -37.76 18.17 4.54
C GLY A 67 -38.19 17.15 3.48
N ASP A 68 -37.21 16.59 2.76
CA ASP A 68 -37.42 15.55 1.76
C ASP A 68 -37.42 14.18 2.45
N VAL A 69 -38.59 13.55 2.49
CA VAL A 69 -38.80 12.21 3.07
C VAL A 69 -38.00 11.12 2.34
N ASN A 70 -37.55 11.40 1.11
CA ASN A 70 -36.76 10.51 0.26
C ASN A 70 -35.33 11.01 0.05
N VAL A 71 -34.83 11.92 0.91
CA VAL A 71 -33.43 12.33 0.92
C VAL A 71 -32.56 11.09 1.10
N THR A 72 -31.44 11.01 0.37
CA THR A 72 -30.53 9.88 0.48
C THR A 72 -29.22 10.29 1.12
N ASP A 73 -28.71 9.44 2.01
CA ASP A 73 -27.31 9.53 2.41
C ASP A 73 -26.38 8.94 1.34
N GLY A 74 -25.10 8.81 1.66
CA GLY A 74 -24.02 8.43 0.77
C GLY A 74 -24.02 6.95 0.41
N ASP A 75 -24.80 6.14 1.11
CA ASP A 75 -25.05 4.74 0.74
C ASP A 75 -26.33 4.63 -0.12
N GLY A 76 -27.06 5.73 -0.34
CA GLY A 76 -28.32 5.75 -1.07
C GLY A 76 -29.52 5.40 -0.19
N ASP A 77 -29.32 5.31 1.12
CA ASP A 77 -30.34 4.98 2.10
C ASP A 77 -31.23 6.21 2.32
N THR A 78 -32.53 5.98 2.34
CA THR A 78 -33.52 7.01 2.74
C THR A 78 -33.77 6.93 4.25
N PRO A 79 -34.44 7.91 4.88
CA PRO A 79 -34.85 7.81 6.29
C PRO A 79 -35.59 6.51 6.64
N LEU A 80 -36.21 5.84 5.66
CA LEU A 80 -36.89 4.56 5.85
C LEU A 80 -35.94 3.37 6.11
N TYR A 81 -34.64 3.48 5.78
CA TYR A 81 -33.64 2.42 6.01
C TYR A 81 -33.14 2.35 7.45
N VAL A 82 -33.39 3.39 8.24
CA VAL A 82 -32.85 3.51 9.59
C VAL A 82 -33.92 3.42 10.67
N VAL A 83 -35.19 3.24 10.31
CA VAL A 83 -36.29 3.19 11.29
C VAL A 83 -36.26 1.91 12.14
N GLU A 84 -36.48 2.08 13.44
CA GLU A 84 -36.44 0.96 14.40
C GLU A 84 -37.85 0.49 14.84
N ASN A 85 -38.93 1.17 14.42
CA ASN A 85 -40.30 0.83 14.81
C ASN A 85 -41.34 1.08 13.70
N VAL A 86 -42.44 0.32 13.76
CA VAL A 86 -43.51 0.33 12.75
C VAL A 86 -44.26 1.66 12.70
N GLU A 87 -44.44 2.35 13.83
CA GLU A 87 -45.13 3.65 13.90
C GLU A 87 -44.40 4.73 13.08
N THR A 88 -43.08 4.79 13.20
CA THR A 88 -42.23 5.73 12.46
C THR A 88 -42.17 5.38 10.97
N ALA A 89 -42.06 4.08 10.65
CA ALA A 89 -42.11 3.60 9.27
C ALA A 89 -43.46 3.94 8.60
N GLN A 90 -44.57 3.71 9.30
CA GLN A 90 -45.91 4.05 8.82
C GLN A 90 -46.05 5.55 8.58
N TYR A 91 -45.57 6.38 9.52
CA TYR A 91 -45.61 7.82 9.37
C TYR A 91 -44.85 8.30 8.12
N LEU A 92 -43.64 7.82 7.87
CA LEU A 92 -42.86 8.17 6.67
C LEU A 92 -43.55 7.72 5.38
N VAL A 93 -44.14 6.51 5.36
CA VAL A 93 -44.89 6.00 4.20
C VAL A 93 -46.12 6.86 3.90
N GLU A 94 -46.90 7.23 4.92
CA GLU A 94 -48.06 8.12 4.77
C GLU A 94 -47.69 9.51 4.21
N HIS A 95 -46.44 9.93 4.41
CA HIS A 95 -45.90 11.20 3.91
C HIS A 95 -45.07 11.07 2.63
N GLY A 96 -45.15 9.93 1.94
CA GLY A 96 -44.63 9.75 0.58
C GLY A 96 -43.24 9.11 0.47
N ALA A 97 -42.78 8.39 1.49
CA ALA A 97 -41.57 7.58 1.41
C ALA A 97 -41.72 6.45 0.37
N ILE A 98 -40.69 6.28 -0.49
CA ILE A 98 -40.67 5.26 -1.54
C ILE A 98 -40.18 3.94 -0.94
N VAL A 99 -41.12 3.06 -0.57
CA VAL A 99 -40.85 1.77 0.11
C VAL A 99 -39.91 0.83 -0.65
N ASN A 100 -39.89 0.91 -1.98
CA ASN A 100 -39.09 0.02 -2.85
C ASN A 100 -37.82 0.67 -3.39
N ARG A 101 -37.43 1.86 -2.91
CA ARG A 101 -36.23 2.53 -3.40
C ARG A 101 -35.02 1.72 -3.00
N ARG A 102 -34.23 1.30 -3.99
CA ARG A 102 -33.00 0.56 -3.75
C ARG A 102 -31.85 1.52 -3.43
N ASN A 103 -31.06 1.19 -2.42
CA ASN A 103 -29.84 1.91 -2.10
C ASN A 103 -28.73 1.58 -3.10
N SER A 104 -27.52 2.09 -2.89
CA SER A 104 -26.38 1.92 -3.82
C SER A 104 -25.90 0.47 -3.94
N GLU A 105 -26.26 -0.39 -2.98
CA GLU A 105 -26.02 -1.85 -3.04
C GLU A 105 -27.16 -2.61 -3.73
N GLY A 106 -28.22 -1.92 -4.15
CA GLY A 106 -29.37 -2.52 -4.80
C GLY A 106 -30.37 -3.19 -3.84
N ILE A 107 -30.25 -2.97 -2.52
CA ILE A 107 -31.10 -3.57 -1.47
C ILE A 107 -32.30 -2.65 -1.21
N THR A 108 -33.48 -3.16 -0.81
CA THR A 108 -34.64 -2.32 -0.38
C THR A 108 -34.66 -2.08 1.14
N PRO A 109 -35.37 -1.08 1.68
CA PRO A 109 -35.47 -0.87 3.12
C PRO A 109 -35.96 -2.11 3.89
N ALA A 110 -36.95 -2.83 3.35
CA ALA A 110 -37.46 -4.06 3.95
C ALA A 110 -36.41 -5.18 4.00
N GLN A 111 -35.59 -5.32 2.96
CA GLN A 111 -34.49 -6.29 2.93
C GLN A 111 -33.38 -5.91 3.92
N TYR A 112 -33.03 -4.63 3.97
CA TYR A 112 -32.00 -4.10 4.87
C TYR A 112 -32.38 -4.29 6.35
N LEU A 113 -33.64 -4.05 6.70
CA LEU A 113 -34.15 -4.15 8.07
C LEU A 113 -34.56 -5.58 8.49
N SER A 114 -34.45 -6.57 7.60
CA SER A 114 -34.99 -7.93 7.84
C SER A 114 -34.26 -8.72 8.94
N GLU A 115 -32.98 -8.42 9.19
CA GLU A 115 -32.19 -9.10 10.23
C GLU A 115 -32.36 -8.45 11.61
N ASP A 116 -32.45 -7.12 11.66
CA ASP A 116 -32.43 -6.35 12.93
C ASP A 116 -33.84 -5.89 13.38
N PHE A 117 -34.80 -5.70 12.46
CA PHE A 117 -36.14 -5.15 12.73
C PHE A 117 -37.25 -5.88 11.95
N GLU A 118 -37.42 -7.18 12.22
CA GLU A 118 -38.34 -8.09 11.50
C GLU A 118 -39.79 -7.56 11.38
N GLU A 119 -40.34 -6.94 12.42
CA GLU A 119 -41.72 -6.40 12.41
C GLU A 119 -41.88 -5.20 11.45
N VAL A 120 -40.83 -4.39 11.29
CA VAL A 120 -40.80 -3.26 10.34
C VAL A 120 -40.66 -3.78 8.92
N ALA A 121 -39.75 -4.74 8.69
CA ALA A 121 -39.58 -5.37 7.39
C ALA A 121 -40.88 -6.03 6.91
N ALA A 122 -41.58 -6.77 7.79
CA ALA A 122 -42.86 -7.39 7.49
C ALA A 122 -43.96 -6.36 7.15
N TYR A 123 -43.98 -5.21 7.84
CA TYR A 123 -44.88 -4.10 7.50
C TYR A 123 -44.59 -3.54 6.10
N LEU A 124 -43.32 -3.26 5.80
CA LEU A 124 -42.91 -2.70 4.51
C LEU A 124 -43.16 -3.65 3.34
N ASP A 125 -42.86 -4.94 3.51
CA ASP A 125 -43.17 -5.98 2.52
C ASP A 125 -44.68 -6.14 2.32
N GLY A 126 -45.48 -5.99 3.39
CA GLY A 126 -46.94 -6.02 3.34
C GLY A 126 -47.57 -4.90 2.49
N ILE A 127 -46.82 -3.84 2.18
CA ILE A 127 -47.27 -2.69 1.37
C ILE A 127 -47.00 -2.93 -0.13
N VAL A 128 -46.08 -3.83 -0.48
CA VAL A 128 -45.64 -4.07 -1.87
C VAL A 128 -46.45 -5.21 -2.51
N PRO A 129 -47.22 -4.96 -3.59
CA PRO A 129 -47.99 -6.02 -4.25
C PRO A 129 -47.07 -7.03 -4.97
N ALA A 130 -47.22 -8.32 -4.66
CA ALA A 130 -46.47 -9.40 -5.27
C ALA A 130 -46.67 -9.47 -6.81
N ALA A 131 -45.60 -9.25 -7.57
CA ALA A 131 -45.55 -9.49 -9.01
C ALA A 131 -44.44 -10.52 -9.35
N SER A 132 -44.86 -11.78 -9.42
CA SER A 132 -44.44 -12.85 -10.36
C SER A 132 -42.95 -13.00 -10.75
N GLY A 133 -42.27 -13.94 -10.10
CA GLY A 133 -41.83 -15.22 -10.72
C GLY A 133 -40.50 -15.28 -11.48
N GLY A 134 -39.51 -15.98 -10.89
CA GLY A 134 -38.30 -16.46 -11.60
C GLY A 134 -37.18 -17.02 -10.70
N ASP A 135 -37.41 -18.18 -10.05
CA ASP A 135 -36.38 -19.11 -9.52
C ASP A 135 -35.43 -19.55 -10.66
N SER A 136 -34.15 -19.90 -10.50
CA SER A 136 -33.24 -20.08 -9.36
C SER A 136 -31.83 -20.34 -9.93
N THR A 137 -30.78 -19.84 -9.30
CA THR A 137 -29.46 -20.52 -9.09
C THR A 137 -28.55 -19.63 -8.21
N PRO A 138 -27.59 -20.22 -7.46
CA PRO A 138 -27.27 -19.82 -6.09
C PRO A 138 -26.23 -18.69 -5.96
N LEU A 139 -26.41 -17.86 -4.93
CA LEU A 139 -25.44 -16.89 -4.44
C LEU A 139 -24.23 -17.58 -3.79
N SER A 140 -23.07 -17.26 -4.36
CA SER A 140 -21.77 -17.30 -3.71
C SER A 140 -21.62 -16.03 -2.87
N SER A 141 -21.38 -16.25 -1.59
CA SER A 141 -20.59 -15.46 -0.64
C SER A 141 -20.00 -14.09 -1.07
N THR A 142 -20.20 -13.14 -0.16
CA THR A 142 -19.21 -12.27 0.50
C THR A 142 -18.79 -10.94 -0.14
N ALA A 143 -19.12 -9.90 0.63
CA ALA A 143 -18.20 -8.92 1.24
C ALA A 143 -17.76 -7.71 0.40
N SER A 144 -18.26 -6.54 0.84
CA SER A 144 -17.55 -5.25 0.81
C SER A 144 -16.20 -5.36 1.54
N PRO A 145 -15.24 -4.47 1.23
CA PRO A 145 -15.01 -3.41 2.22
C PRO A 145 -14.57 -2.04 1.68
N ALA A 146 -14.89 -1.04 2.51
CA ALA A 146 -14.19 0.24 2.75
C ALA A 146 -14.23 1.36 1.69
N ARG A 147 -14.81 2.49 2.12
CA ARG A 147 -14.90 3.80 1.45
C ARG A 147 -13.52 4.37 1.12
N HIS A 148 -13.32 4.72 -0.15
CA HIS A 148 -12.20 5.50 -0.66
C HIS A 148 -12.66 6.91 -1.04
N GLN A 149 -11.75 7.89 -0.92
CA GLN A 149 -11.82 9.13 -1.72
C GLN A 149 -12.11 8.75 -3.18
N PRO A 150 -12.94 9.49 -3.93
CA PRO A 150 -13.15 9.19 -5.34
C PRO A 150 -11.80 9.33 -6.05
N SER A 151 -11.23 8.20 -6.43
CA SER A 151 -9.93 8.13 -7.08
C SER A 151 -10.00 8.87 -8.43
N GLN A 152 -8.83 9.27 -8.92
CA GLN A 152 -8.64 9.76 -10.29
C GLN A 152 -9.40 8.92 -11.31
N HIS A 153 -9.36 7.60 -11.13
CA HIS A 153 -10.05 6.59 -11.93
C HIS A 153 -11.59 6.69 -11.87
N ALA A 154 -12.20 7.10 -10.75
CA ALA A 154 -13.65 7.32 -10.71
C ALA A 154 -14.05 8.54 -11.57
N GLN A 155 -13.20 9.55 -11.63
CA GLN A 155 -13.40 10.73 -12.47
C GLN A 155 -13.09 10.44 -13.94
N ASP A 156 -12.04 9.67 -14.21
CA ASP A 156 -11.66 9.18 -15.54
C ASP A 156 -12.74 8.27 -16.10
N ALA A 157 -13.24 7.30 -15.32
CA ALA A 157 -14.30 6.38 -15.71
C ALA A 157 -15.63 7.09 -15.97
N ALA A 158 -15.98 8.09 -15.15
CA ALA A 158 -17.16 8.93 -15.40
C ALA A 158 -17.00 9.74 -16.71
N SER A 159 -15.81 10.30 -16.95
CA SER A 159 -15.47 11.07 -18.16
C SER A 159 -15.46 10.18 -19.43
N GLU A 160 -14.90 8.98 -19.36
CA GLU A 160 -14.90 7.97 -20.44
C GLU A 160 -16.30 7.47 -20.75
N THR A 161 -17.12 7.25 -19.72
CA THR A 161 -18.52 6.85 -19.88
C THR A 161 -19.33 7.93 -20.57
N LEU A 162 -19.15 9.20 -20.16
CA LEU A 162 -19.76 10.36 -20.83
C LEU A 162 -19.30 10.48 -22.29
N THR A 163 -18.00 10.32 -22.54
CA THR A 163 -17.39 10.45 -23.87
C THR A 163 -17.87 9.34 -24.82
N SER A 164 -17.92 8.10 -24.33
CA SER A 164 -18.42 6.95 -25.10
C SER A 164 -19.91 7.09 -25.43
N SER A 165 -20.71 7.55 -24.46
CA SER A 165 -22.14 7.84 -24.66
C SER A 165 -22.38 8.95 -25.70
N LEU A 166 -21.55 10.01 -25.67
CA LEU A 166 -21.63 11.09 -26.65
C LEU A 166 -21.27 10.62 -28.07
N ILE A 167 -20.18 9.85 -28.23
CA ILE A 167 -19.78 9.33 -29.55
C ILE A 167 -20.87 8.43 -30.13
N GLN A 168 -21.48 7.56 -29.31
CA GLN A 168 -22.59 6.71 -29.74
C GLN A 168 -23.82 7.55 -30.15
N SER A 169 -24.17 8.56 -29.34
CA SER A 169 -25.28 9.46 -29.63
C SER A 169 -25.07 10.26 -30.92
N VAL A 170 -23.86 10.76 -31.16
CA VAL A 170 -23.49 11.47 -32.40
C VAL A 170 -23.60 10.56 -33.63
N GLN A 171 -23.14 9.31 -33.54
CA GLN A 171 -23.28 8.33 -34.62
C GLN A 171 -24.74 8.02 -34.95
N ASP A 172 -25.58 7.84 -33.93
CA ASP A 172 -27.01 7.57 -34.10
C ASP A 172 -27.75 8.76 -34.73
N ILE A 173 -27.41 9.99 -34.32
CA ILE A 173 -27.99 11.23 -34.88
C ILE A 173 -27.60 11.37 -36.36
N MET A 174 -26.31 11.18 -36.68
CA MET A 174 -25.81 11.27 -38.06
C MET A 174 -26.45 10.21 -38.98
N GLN A 175 -26.59 8.98 -38.51
CA GLN A 175 -27.17 7.88 -39.30
C GLN A 175 -28.67 8.10 -39.56
N ARG A 176 -29.39 8.59 -38.55
CA ARG A 176 -30.82 8.91 -38.66
C ARG A 176 -31.08 10.11 -39.57
N ALA A 177 -30.30 11.18 -39.41
CA ALA A 177 -30.39 12.37 -40.25
C ALA A 177 -30.09 12.06 -41.73
N GLY A 178 -29.09 11.19 -41.99
CA GLY A 178 -28.77 10.69 -43.32
C GLY A 178 -29.89 9.84 -43.95
N ALA A 179 -30.58 9.02 -43.15
CA ALA A 179 -31.71 8.20 -43.61
C ALA A 179 -32.96 9.05 -43.91
N GLU A 180 -33.14 10.16 -43.20
CA GLU A 180 -34.34 11.01 -43.28
C GLU A 180 -34.14 12.28 -44.12
N GLY A 181 -32.92 12.54 -44.62
CA GLY A 181 -32.60 13.72 -45.42
C GLY A 181 -32.73 15.04 -44.66
N ARG A 182 -32.50 15.02 -43.34
CA ARG A 182 -32.59 16.18 -42.44
C ARG A 182 -31.20 16.67 -42.04
N ASP A 183 -31.09 17.95 -41.69
CA ASP A 183 -29.85 18.57 -41.20
C ASP A 183 -29.66 18.25 -39.70
N PRO A 184 -28.56 17.56 -39.30
CA PRO A 184 -28.36 17.14 -37.91
C PRO A 184 -27.79 18.23 -36.99
N ASP A 185 -27.43 19.41 -37.49
CA ASP A 185 -26.62 20.40 -36.76
C ASP A 185 -27.26 20.83 -35.41
N ASP A 186 -28.58 21.02 -35.37
CA ASP A 186 -29.30 21.42 -34.15
C ASP A 186 -29.39 20.31 -33.09
N GLU A 187 -29.60 19.04 -33.51
CA GLU A 187 -29.64 17.88 -32.61
C GLU A 187 -28.24 17.55 -32.06
N LEU A 188 -27.20 17.69 -32.89
CA LEU A 188 -25.81 17.50 -32.47
C LEU A 188 -25.37 18.57 -31.46
N ARG A 189 -25.75 19.83 -31.67
CA ARG A 189 -25.48 20.92 -30.71
C ARG A 189 -26.14 20.68 -29.35
N GLN A 190 -27.36 20.15 -29.34
CA GLN A 190 -28.05 19.80 -28.09
C GLN A 190 -27.42 18.60 -27.39
N ALA A 191 -27.00 17.57 -28.13
CA ALA A 191 -26.34 16.39 -27.55
C ALA A 191 -24.99 16.77 -26.90
N VAL A 192 -24.15 17.52 -27.61
CA VAL A 192 -22.88 18.02 -27.07
C VAL A 192 -23.11 18.97 -25.90
N GLY A 193 -24.08 19.88 -26.00
CA GLY A 193 -24.42 20.82 -24.93
C GLY A 193 -24.86 20.12 -23.64
N ARG A 194 -25.64 19.05 -23.73
CA ARG A 194 -26.08 18.25 -22.58
C ARG A 194 -24.91 17.52 -21.93
N THR A 195 -24.06 16.86 -22.72
CA THR A 195 -22.88 16.13 -22.20
C THR A 195 -21.86 17.07 -21.55
N VAL A 196 -21.66 18.27 -22.11
CA VAL A 196 -20.78 19.29 -21.50
C VAL A 196 -21.36 19.81 -20.17
N LEU A 197 -22.67 20.02 -20.09
CA LEU A 197 -23.34 20.41 -18.84
C LEU A 197 -23.25 19.32 -17.77
N GLU A 198 -23.41 18.05 -18.15
CA GLU A 198 -23.24 16.90 -17.26
C GLU A 198 -21.79 16.79 -16.78
N GLY A 199 -20.80 16.90 -17.68
CA GLY A 199 -19.38 16.87 -17.32
C GLY A 199 -18.95 18.04 -16.42
N VAL A 200 -19.52 19.25 -16.64
CA VAL A 200 -19.27 20.42 -15.79
C VAL A 200 -19.94 20.26 -14.42
N ALA A 201 -21.16 19.72 -14.33
CA ALA A 201 -21.83 19.46 -13.06
C ALA A 201 -21.08 18.41 -12.22
N THR A 202 -20.65 17.32 -12.84
CA THR A 202 -19.84 16.28 -12.18
C THR A 202 -18.47 16.80 -11.75
N GLY A 203 -17.85 17.72 -12.51
CA GLY A 203 -16.59 18.37 -12.13
C GLY A 203 -16.75 19.46 -11.05
N TYR A 204 -17.89 20.16 -11.03
CA TYR A 204 -18.17 21.26 -10.09
C TYR A 204 -18.46 20.73 -8.68
N ASP A 205 -19.28 19.67 -8.53
CA ASP A 205 -19.54 19.00 -7.24
C ASP A 205 -18.25 18.48 -6.56
N MET A 206 -17.22 18.19 -7.34
CA MET A 206 -15.93 17.71 -6.81
C MET A 206 -14.92 18.83 -6.48
N SER A 207 -15.25 20.12 -6.69
CA SER A 207 -14.31 21.25 -6.55
C SER A 207 -14.71 22.35 -5.54
N VAL A 208 -15.97 22.46 -5.12
CA VAL A 208 -16.50 23.61 -4.35
C VAL A 208 -16.17 23.55 -2.83
N GLY A 209 -15.33 22.61 -2.38
CA GLY A 209 -14.96 22.45 -0.97
C GLY A 209 -13.95 23.47 -0.39
N ASN A 210 -13.46 24.45 -1.16
CA ASN A 210 -12.42 25.37 -0.70
C ASN A 210 -12.64 26.78 -1.26
N GLU A 211 -13.16 27.70 -0.43
CA GLU A 211 -12.90 29.16 -0.42
C GLU A 211 -14.16 29.89 0.05
N GLU A 212 -14.12 30.44 1.27
CA GLU A 212 -14.61 31.78 1.66
C GLU A 212 -14.87 31.83 3.18
N ASP A 213 -13.93 32.40 3.94
CA ASP A 213 -14.24 33.07 5.21
C ASP A 213 -13.10 34.04 5.58
N ARG A 214 -13.34 35.33 5.35
CA ARG A 214 -12.61 36.45 5.95
C ARG A 214 -13.59 37.54 6.41
N GLU A 215 -13.40 37.96 7.66
CA GLU A 215 -13.77 39.23 8.31
C GLU A 215 -14.93 39.28 9.34
N ASP A 216 -14.48 39.49 10.60
CA ASP A 216 -14.97 40.39 11.66
C ASP A 216 -16.33 40.18 12.37
N ARG A 217 -16.34 39.73 13.64
CA ARG A 217 -16.20 40.45 14.96
C ARG A 217 -17.45 41.25 15.40
N ASP A 218 -18.08 40.87 16.52
CA ASP A 218 -17.83 41.44 17.88
C ASP A 218 -19.02 41.29 18.90
N ASN A 219 -18.65 41.23 20.20
CA ASN A 219 -19.33 41.64 21.46
C ASN A 219 -20.27 40.76 22.34
N GLY A 220 -19.78 40.51 23.58
CA GLY A 220 -20.51 40.58 24.88
C GLY A 220 -20.71 39.25 25.67
N VAL A 221 -19.83 38.78 26.57
CA VAL A 221 -19.54 39.10 28.00
C VAL A 221 -20.66 38.89 29.03
N GLY A 222 -20.49 37.91 29.94
CA GLY A 222 -21.07 37.90 31.31
C GLY A 222 -21.10 36.50 32.00
N PRO A 223 -20.94 36.36 33.34
CA PRO A 223 -20.01 35.38 33.94
C PRO A 223 -20.60 34.37 34.94
N ASN A 224 -19.98 33.18 35.07
CA ASN A 224 -19.53 32.57 36.35
C ASN A 224 -19.03 31.13 36.14
N GLY A 225 -17.83 30.82 36.66
CA GLY A 225 -17.11 29.58 36.38
C GLY A 225 -17.07 28.56 37.53
N VAL A 226 -16.78 27.31 37.15
CA VAL A 226 -16.15 26.28 37.99
C VAL A 226 -15.22 25.44 37.10
N LYS A 227 -13.96 25.27 37.51
CA LYS A 227 -12.86 24.62 36.76
C LYS A 227 -12.81 23.09 36.94
N ARG A 228 -12.49 22.34 35.89
CA ARG A 228 -11.89 20.98 35.92
C ARG A 228 -10.85 20.76 34.78
N PRO A 229 -9.92 19.79 34.92
CA PRO A 229 -8.54 19.89 34.46
C PRO A 229 -8.26 19.32 33.06
N ARG A 230 -7.16 19.81 32.45
CA ARG A 230 -6.63 19.46 31.12
C ARG A 230 -6.10 18.02 31.03
N ARG A 231 -6.49 17.30 29.98
CA ARG A 231 -5.67 16.24 29.35
C ARG A 231 -5.40 16.69 27.91
N GLY A 232 -4.13 16.78 27.56
CA GLY A 232 -3.66 16.92 26.20
C GLY A 232 -2.67 15.80 25.94
N ASP A 233 -3.02 14.92 25.01
CA ASP A 233 -2.15 14.07 24.20
C ASP A 233 -3.05 13.54 23.07
N GLY A 234 -2.62 13.71 21.82
CA GLY A 234 -3.34 13.20 20.64
C GLY A 234 -3.27 11.66 20.56
N PRO A 235 -4.12 11.02 19.74
CA PRO A 235 -4.14 9.56 19.65
C PRO A 235 -2.83 9.04 19.03
N GLY A 236 -2.19 8.07 19.68
CA GLY A 236 -1.03 7.35 19.14
C GLY A 236 -1.46 6.40 18.02
N PHE A 237 -0.56 6.14 17.05
CA PHE A 237 -0.83 5.23 15.92
C PHE A 237 -0.58 3.75 16.29
N THR A 238 0.16 3.50 17.37
CA THR A 238 0.57 2.17 17.81
C THR A 238 -0.02 1.84 19.18
N LYS A 239 -0.76 0.72 19.28
CA LYS A 239 -1.25 0.26 20.58
C LYS A 239 -0.12 -0.38 21.38
N HIS A 240 0.08 0.12 22.60
CA HIS A 240 0.96 -0.53 23.58
C HIS A 240 0.14 -1.47 24.45
N ILE A 241 0.57 -2.74 24.50
CA ILE A 241 -0.16 -3.81 25.17
C ILE A 241 0.71 -4.37 26.29
N SER A 242 0.19 -4.43 27.52
CA SER A 242 0.87 -5.13 28.61
C SER A 242 0.49 -6.60 28.59
N LEU A 243 1.48 -7.51 28.62
CA LEU A 243 1.23 -8.91 28.96
C LEU A 243 1.10 -8.99 30.49
N SER A 244 -0.13 -9.17 30.98
CA SER A 244 -0.37 -9.22 32.43
C SER A 244 0.09 -10.56 33.02
N ASP A 245 0.92 -10.48 34.06
CA ASP A 245 1.02 -11.55 35.05
C ASP A 245 -0.28 -11.51 35.86
N LEU A 246 -1.32 -12.22 35.40
CA LEU A 246 -2.56 -12.33 36.14
C LEU A 246 -2.26 -12.79 37.58
N PRO A 247 -2.78 -12.12 38.62
CA PRO A 247 -2.43 -12.45 39.99
C PRO A 247 -2.77 -13.92 40.27
N ASN A 248 -1.78 -14.68 40.75
CA ASN A 248 -1.99 -16.05 41.22
C ASN A 248 -3.14 -16.03 42.24
N GLU A 249 -4.16 -16.85 42.02
CA GLU A 249 -5.18 -17.15 43.03
C GLU A 249 -4.49 -17.74 44.26
N SER A 250 -4.11 -16.91 45.23
CA SER A 250 -3.94 -17.37 46.59
C SER A 250 -5.34 -17.69 47.13
N ALA A 251 -5.51 -18.88 47.68
CA ALA A 251 -6.78 -19.49 48.09
C ALA A 251 -7.60 -18.76 49.19
N ASP A 252 -7.36 -17.47 49.45
CA ASP A 252 -7.94 -16.71 50.56
C ASP A 252 -8.61 -15.37 50.19
N SER A 253 -8.91 -15.08 48.91
CA SER A 253 -9.64 -13.86 48.53
C SER A 253 -11.12 -14.10 48.20
N ALA A 254 -11.87 -14.65 49.15
CA ALA A 254 -13.33 -14.62 49.10
C ALA A 254 -13.87 -13.24 49.52
N ALA A 255 -13.56 -12.15 48.78
CA ALA A 255 -14.11 -10.82 49.07
C ALA A 255 -13.95 -9.72 47.99
N THR A 256 -13.81 -10.02 46.70
CA THR A 256 -13.86 -8.96 45.65
C THR A 256 -14.71 -9.40 44.46
N GLU A 257 -15.76 -8.63 44.14
CA GLU A 257 -16.68 -8.84 43.01
C GLU A 257 -16.04 -8.60 41.62
N GLU A 258 -14.78 -8.12 41.56
CA GLU A 258 -14.09 -7.79 40.30
C GLU A 258 -13.26 -8.96 39.78
N SER A 259 -13.47 -9.34 38.51
CA SER A 259 -12.72 -10.43 37.87
C SER A 259 -11.23 -10.08 37.67
N PRO A 260 -10.33 -11.08 37.61
CA PRO A 260 -8.88 -10.85 37.44
C PRO A 260 -8.53 -10.03 36.19
N ILE A 261 -9.35 -10.14 35.14
CA ILE A 261 -9.22 -9.39 33.89
C ILE A 261 -9.59 -7.92 34.11
N SER A 262 -10.69 -7.63 34.81
CA SER A 262 -11.08 -6.27 35.15
C SER A 262 -10.03 -5.57 36.00
N GLN A 263 -9.42 -6.31 36.95
CA GLN A 263 -8.30 -5.81 37.75
C GLN A 263 -7.05 -5.53 36.89
N ALA A 264 -6.71 -6.43 35.96
CA ALA A 264 -5.59 -6.24 35.04
C ALA A 264 -5.81 -5.01 34.12
N LYS A 265 -7.02 -4.84 33.55
CA LYS A 265 -7.39 -3.65 32.77
C LYS A 265 -7.27 -2.37 33.61
N ALA A 266 -7.70 -2.39 34.87
CA ALA A 266 -7.60 -1.24 35.77
C ALA A 266 -6.15 -0.88 36.17
N GLN A 267 -5.25 -1.85 36.17
CA GLN A 267 -3.81 -1.67 36.47
C GLN A 267 -3.02 -1.20 35.24
N ALA A 268 -3.46 -1.55 34.03
CA ALA A 268 -2.81 -1.21 32.76
C ALA A 268 -3.02 0.25 32.30
N LYS A 269 -3.05 1.24 33.20
CA LYS A 269 -3.47 2.63 32.94
C LYS A 269 -2.71 3.38 31.84
N ASP A 270 -1.48 2.96 31.52
CA ASP A 270 -0.63 3.56 30.47
C ASP A 270 -0.62 2.75 29.15
N TYR A 271 -1.35 1.64 29.10
CA TYR A 271 -1.50 0.72 27.98
C TYR A 271 -2.92 0.81 27.38
N GLU A 272 -3.05 0.48 26.10
CA GLU A 272 -4.31 0.62 25.35
C GLU A 272 -5.08 -0.71 25.26
N ALA A 273 -4.41 -1.82 25.52
CA ALA A 273 -5.00 -3.16 25.61
C ALA A 273 -4.19 -4.04 26.56
N ILE A 274 -4.73 -5.21 26.89
CA ILE A 274 -4.02 -6.26 27.63
C ILE A 274 -3.85 -7.50 26.76
N CYS A 275 -2.73 -8.18 26.93
CA CYS A 275 -2.50 -9.51 26.39
C CYS A 275 -2.51 -10.52 27.53
N CYS A 276 -3.16 -11.67 27.38
CA CYS A 276 -3.16 -12.73 28.38
C CYS A 276 -3.30 -14.13 27.77
N PRO A 277 -2.90 -15.19 28.48
CA PRO A 277 -3.18 -16.57 28.06
C PRO A 277 -4.69 -16.83 28.02
N LEU A 278 -5.18 -17.51 26.98
CA LEU A 278 -6.59 -17.87 26.86
C LEU A 278 -7.02 -18.88 27.94
N THR A 279 -6.10 -19.77 28.32
CA THR A 279 -6.36 -20.91 29.22
C THR A 279 -5.45 -20.89 30.45
N THR A 280 -5.87 -21.56 31.51
CA THR A 280 -5.14 -21.65 32.79
C THR A 280 -4.22 -22.88 32.87
N GLU A 281 -3.36 -22.96 33.89
CA GLU A 281 -2.51 -24.15 34.13
C GLU A 281 -3.32 -25.41 34.44
N LYS A 282 -4.60 -25.29 34.84
CA LYS A 282 -5.50 -26.44 35.02
C LYS A 282 -5.78 -27.15 33.71
N TRP A 283 -6.00 -26.40 32.63
CA TRP A 283 -6.19 -26.95 31.29
C TRP A 283 -4.98 -27.79 30.86
N LYS A 284 -3.79 -27.19 30.98
CA LYS A 284 -2.51 -27.85 30.68
C LYS A 284 -2.31 -29.12 31.50
N THR A 285 -2.67 -29.10 32.78
CA THR A 285 -2.55 -30.27 33.66
C THR A 285 -3.48 -31.38 33.17
N ARG A 286 -4.76 -31.08 32.91
CA ARG A 286 -5.72 -32.06 32.38
C ARG A 286 -5.28 -32.60 31.02
N TRP A 287 -4.84 -31.74 30.11
CA TRP A 287 -4.36 -32.16 28.79
C TRP A 287 -3.15 -33.09 28.89
N ARG A 288 -2.16 -32.77 29.74
CA ARG A 288 -0.98 -33.63 29.95
C ARG A 288 -1.33 -34.99 30.52
N GLU A 289 -2.23 -35.06 31.49
CA GLU A 289 -2.69 -36.32 32.07
C GLU A 289 -3.41 -37.21 31.06
N MET A 290 -4.15 -36.61 30.11
CA MET A 290 -4.89 -37.34 29.07
C MET A 290 -3.99 -37.74 27.90
N CYS A 291 -3.10 -36.84 27.45
CA CYS A 291 -2.44 -36.95 26.14
C CYS A 291 -0.96 -37.32 26.23
N LEU A 292 -0.29 -37.10 27.38
CA LEU A 292 1.12 -37.46 27.59
C LEU A 292 1.23 -38.60 28.62
N LEU A 293 1.17 -39.85 28.15
CA LEU A 293 1.32 -41.01 29.03
C LEU A 293 2.75 -41.05 29.64
N PRO A 294 2.90 -41.14 30.98
CA PRO A 294 4.20 -41.34 31.60
C PRO A 294 4.89 -42.63 31.14
N ALA A 295 6.21 -42.60 30.98
CA ALA A 295 7.00 -43.78 30.70
C ALA A 295 7.04 -44.72 31.93
N GLY A 296 6.17 -45.74 31.97
CA GLY A 296 6.14 -46.77 33.02
C GLY A 296 4.90 -47.68 32.99
N ASP A 297 4.89 -48.74 33.81
CA ASP A 297 3.72 -49.60 34.04
C ASP A 297 2.67 -48.86 34.88
N ILE A 298 1.70 -48.24 34.21
CA ILE A 298 0.58 -47.56 34.84
C ILE A 298 -0.59 -48.55 34.92
N GLN A 299 -1.06 -48.84 36.15
CA GLN A 299 -2.16 -49.79 36.41
C GLN A 299 -3.51 -49.36 35.79
N ASP A 300 -3.62 -48.15 35.23
CA ASP A 300 -4.87 -47.55 34.73
C ASP A 300 -4.77 -46.94 33.31
N LYS A 301 -3.85 -47.46 32.47
CA LYS A 301 -3.64 -46.95 31.10
C LYS A 301 -4.91 -46.95 30.24
N GLU A 302 -5.76 -47.96 30.39
CA GLU A 302 -7.01 -48.07 29.62
C GLU A 302 -8.03 -46.98 29.99
N SER A 303 -8.12 -46.60 31.26
CA SER A 303 -9.00 -45.53 31.74
C SER A 303 -8.55 -44.16 31.24
N LEU A 304 -7.23 -43.90 31.26
CA LEU A 304 -6.65 -42.66 30.72
C LEU A 304 -6.92 -42.54 29.21
N GLU A 305 -6.71 -43.62 28.45
CA GLU A 305 -6.98 -43.61 27.01
C GLU A 305 -8.47 -43.40 26.72
N ARG A 306 -9.38 -44.04 27.47
CA ARG A 306 -10.83 -43.80 27.33
C ARG A 306 -11.21 -42.34 27.62
N ARG A 307 -10.56 -41.71 28.60
CA ARG A 307 -10.76 -40.27 28.90
C ARG A 307 -10.25 -39.39 27.77
N ALA A 308 -9.07 -39.68 27.23
CA ALA A 308 -8.49 -38.97 26.09
C ALA A 308 -9.41 -39.08 24.86
N GLU A 309 -9.88 -40.28 24.54
CA GLU A 309 -10.77 -40.51 23.40
C GLU A 309 -12.15 -39.84 23.57
N ALA A 310 -12.69 -39.83 24.79
CA ALA A 310 -13.90 -39.10 25.09
C ALA A 310 -13.72 -37.59 24.83
N TRP A 311 -12.59 -37.01 25.22
CA TRP A 311 -12.26 -35.62 24.92
C TRP A 311 -12.04 -35.38 23.42
N ARG A 312 -11.27 -36.22 22.71
CA ARG A 312 -11.08 -36.09 21.24
C ARG A 312 -12.40 -36.11 20.49
N SER A 313 -13.35 -36.95 20.92
CA SER A 313 -14.68 -37.03 20.31
C SER A 313 -15.54 -35.78 20.54
N ARG A 314 -15.32 -35.06 21.64
CA ARG A 314 -16.07 -33.87 22.07
C ARG A 314 -15.16 -32.91 22.87
N PRO A 315 -14.29 -32.14 22.19
CA PRO A 315 -13.40 -31.21 22.86
C PRO A 315 -14.20 -30.11 23.56
N GLY A 316 -13.79 -29.74 24.77
CA GLY A 316 -14.50 -28.74 25.57
C GLY A 316 -13.76 -28.38 26.87
N PHE A 317 -13.97 -27.15 27.33
CA PHE A 317 -13.36 -26.60 28.55
C PHE A 317 -14.24 -26.80 29.78
N LEU A 318 -13.60 -26.88 30.94
CA LEU A 318 -14.22 -26.60 32.23
C LEU A 318 -14.11 -25.10 32.55
N CYS A 319 -15.00 -24.58 33.40
CA CYS A 319 -15.06 -23.14 33.71
C CYS A 319 -13.73 -22.59 34.26
N ASP A 320 -13.00 -23.36 35.07
CA ASP A 320 -11.74 -22.96 35.69
C ASP A 320 -10.49 -23.23 34.81
N GLU A 321 -10.70 -23.72 33.59
CA GLU A 321 -9.66 -23.98 32.60
C GLU A 321 -9.41 -22.82 31.63
N VAL A 322 -10.32 -21.84 31.62
CA VAL A 322 -10.27 -20.66 30.75
C VAL A 322 -10.07 -19.41 31.60
N THR A 323 -9.33 -18.46 31.03
CA THR A 323 -9.04 -17.18 31.70
C THR A 323 -10.21 -16.20 31.59
N ILE A 324 -10.93 -16.25 30.46
CA ILE A 324 -12.02 -15.34 30.11
C ILE A 324 -13.33 -16.15 30.06
N THR A 325 -14.36 -15.69 30.75
CA THR A 325 -15.67 -16.39 30.78
C THR A 325 -16.83 -15.55 30.26
N ARG A 326 -16.65 -14.24 30.14
CA ARG A 326 -17.70 -13.30 29.74
C ARG A 326 -17.26 -12.41 28.58
N LEU A 327 -18.22 -11.94 27.78
CA LEU A 327 -17.96 -11.12 26.60
C LEU A 327 -17.40 -9.73 26.95
N ASP A 328 -17.89 -9.11 28.03
CA ASP A 328 -17.39 -7.82 28.56
C ASP A 328 -15.91 -7.89 28.98
N GLU A 329 -15.47 -9.08 29.41
CA GLU A 329 -14.07 -9.32 29.74
C GLU A 329 -13.19 -9.42 28.49
N ALA A 330 -13.69 -10.01 27.41
CA ALA A 330 -12.98 -10.20 26.15
C ALA A 330 -12.74 -8.90 25.35
N GLU A 331 -13.57 -7.88 25.57
CA GLU A 331 -13.46 -6.61 24.85
C GLU A 331 -12.08 -5.95 25.06
N GLY A 332 -11.37 -5.66 23.96
CA GLY A 332 -10.04 -5.03 24.02
C GLY A 332 -8.93 -5.93 24.57
N VAL A 333 -9.12 -7.26 24.56
CA VAL A 333 -8.12 -8.25 24.98
C VAL A 333 -7.51 -8.97 23.79
N LEU A 334 -6.18 -9.12 23.80
CA LEU A 334 -5.43 -9.96 22.88
C LEU A 334 -5.08 -11.29 23.57
N VAL A 335 -5.34 -12.42 22.94
CA VAL A 335 -5.10 -13.72 23.59
C VAL A 335 -3.88 -14.43 23.03
N MET A 336 -3.14 -15.06 23.94
CA MET A 336 -2.10 -16.03 23.60
C MET A 336 -2.67 -17.43 23.77
N VAL A 337 -2.57 -18.21 22.70
CA VAL A 337 -2.82 -19.65 22.72
C VAL A 337 -1.79 -20.32 23.61
N SER A 338 -2.16 -21.45 24.23
CA SER A 338 -1.28 -22.27 25.05
C SER A 338 0.11 -22.49 24.46
N ASP A 339 1.12 -21.89 25.09
CA ASP A 339 2.52 -21.92 24.64
C ASP A 339 3.14 -23.33 24.62
N TRP A 340 2.49 -24.30 25.27
CA TRP A 340 2.93 -25.68 25.41
C TRP A 340 2.37 -26.64 24.34
N LEU A 341 1.51 -26.18 23.43
CA LEU A 341 1.05 -26.98 22.29
C LEU A 341 2.19 -27.20 21.30
N GLU A 342 2.37 -28.45 20.85
CA GLU A 342 3.49 -28.86 20.00
C GLU A 342 2.98 -29.42 18.67
N LEU A 343 2.58 -28.52 17.76
CA LEU A 343 2.06 -28.85 16.42
C LEU A 343 3.12 -29.49 15.50
N ASP A 344 4.40 -29.41 15.90
CA ASP A 344 5.59 -29.93 15.24
C ASP A 344 6.35 -30.95 16.10
N ALA A 345 5.68 -31.58 17.07
CA ALA A 345 6.21 -32.70 17.81
C ALA A 345 6.61 -33.85 16.86
N MET A 346 7.65 -34.61 17.21
CA MET A 346 8.01 -35.81 16.43
C MET A 346 6.97 -36.93 16.57
N ASP A 347 6.25 -36.96 17.69
CA ASP A 347 5.19 -37.93 17.96
C ASP A 347 3.87 -37.48 17.30
N ASP A 348 3.33 -38.34 16.45
CA ASP A 348 2.11 -38.10 15.69
C ASP A 348 0.88 -37.87 16.60
N TRP A 349 0.79 -38.57 17.73
CA TRP A 349 -0.32 -38.41 18.67
C TRP A 349 -0.23 -37.08 19.41
N VAL A 350 0.98 -36.66 19.80
CA VAL A 350 1.18 -35.34 20.42
C VAL A 350 0.79 -34.23 19.46
N ARG A 351 1.13 -34.34 18.17
CA ARG A 351 0.69 -33.36 17.15
C ARG A 351 -0.83 -33.36 17.00
N HIS A 352 -1.46 -34.53 16.90
CA HIS A 352 -2.90 -34.65 16.75
C HIS A 352 -3.67 -34.06 17.94
N ASP A 353 -3.23 -34.37 19.16
CA ASP A 353 -3.84 -33.86 20.39
C ASP A 353 -3.56 -32.36 20.57
N SER A 354 -2.40 -31.87 20.11
CA SER A 354 -2.10 -30.43 20.10
C SER A 354 -2.96 -29.66 19.10
N GLU A 355 -3.19 -30.21 17.91
CA GLU A 355 -4.08 -29.61 16.90
C GLU A 355 -5.55 -29.59 17.38
N THR A 356 -6.00 -30.68 18.02
CA THR A 356 -7.35 -30.76 18.60
C THR A 356 -7.53 -29.72 19.71
N ALA A 357 -6.55 -29.57 20.59
CA ALA A 357 -6.55 -28.55 21.63
C ALA A 357 -6.49 -27.12 21.06
N LEU A 358 -5.67 -26.89 20.03
CA LEU A 358 -5.60 -25.60 19.33
C LEU A 358 -6.96 -25.20 18.74
N LEU A 359 -7.62 -26.12 18.04
CA LEU A 359 -8.95 -25.88 17.49
C LEU A 359 -9.97 -25.58 18.58
N GLN A 360 -9.90 -26.27 19.72
CA GLN A 360 -10.75 -25.99 20.88
C GLN A 360 -10.49 -24.58 21.44
N GLU A 361 -9.23 -24.17 21.58
CA GLU A 361 -8.85 -22.82 22.03
C GLU A 361 -9.34 -21.75 21.05
N LEU A 362 -9.11 -21.92 19.75
CA LEU A 362 -9.53 -20.97 18.73
C LEU A 362 -11.06 -20.87 18.61
N ALA A 363 -11.78 -21.99 18.72
CA ALA A 363 -13.24 -21.99 18.74
C ALA A 363 -13.78 -21.21 19.95
N TYR A 364 -13.14 -21.34 21.12
CA TYR A 364 -13.53 -20.59 22.31
C TYR A 364 -13.19 -19.09 22.21
N ALA A 365 -12.03 -18.74 21.64
CA ALA A 365 -11.68 -17.35 21.34
C ALA A 365 -12.69 -16.72 20.36
N SER A 366 -13.09 -17.45 19.31
CA SER A 366 -14.12 -17.03 18.37
C SER A 366 -15.49 -16.85 19.03
N TYR A 367 -15.87 -17.74 19.96
CA TYR A 367 -17.11 -17.60 20.74
C TYR A 367 -17.13 -16.32 21.58
N LEU A 368 -15.97 -15.92 22.12
CA LEU A 368 -15.79 -14.68 22.88
C LEU A 368 -15.62 -13.43 21.99
N ASN A 369 -15.81 -13.56 20.67
CA ASN A 369 -15.60 -12.49 19.69
C ASN A 369 -14.19 -11.87 19.74
N ILE A 370 -13.16 -12.68 20.01
CA ILE A 370 -11.78 -12.22 20.04
C ILE A 370 -11.23 -12.24 18.59
N PRO A 371 -10.85 -11.08 18.02
CA PRO A 371 -10.58 -10.97 16.59
C PRO A 371 -9.26 -11.61 16.18
N CYS A 372 -8.29 -11.70 17.09
CA CYS A 372 -6.95 -12.22 16.79
C CYS A 372 -6.44 -13.08 17.95
N ALA A 373 -5.86 -14.25 17.61
CA ALA A 373 -5.18 -15.13 18.55
C ALA A 373 -3.68 -15.25 18.19
N ILE A 374 -2.80 -15.14 19.18
CA ILE A 374 -1.36 -15.34 19.02
C ILE A 374 -1.02 -16.82 19.23
N LEU A 375 -0.49 -17.46 18.20
CA LEU A 375 -0.12 -18.87 18.21
C LEU A 375 1.30 -19.07 18.76
N PRO A 376 1.58 -20.23 19.39
CA PRO A 376 2.91 -20.55 19.90
C PRO A 376 3.94 -20.65 18.77
N PRO A 377 5.22 -20.35 19.03
CA PRO A 377 6.27 -20.44 18.03
C PRO A 377 6.51 -21.90 17.61
N PRO A 378 6.80 -22.17 16.33
CA PRO A 378 7.32 -23.46 15.92
C PRO A 378 8.65 -23.74 16.63
N ARG A 379 8.83 -24.98 17.11
CA ARG A 379 9.97 -25.43 17.91
C ARG A 379 10.92 -26.34 17.14
N ASN A 380 10.42 -26.99 16.09
CA ASN A 380 11.11 -28.04 15.36
C ASN A 380 11.05 -27.79 13.85
N ARG A 381 12.12 -27.19 13.32
CA ARG A 381 12.28 -26.88 11.91
C ARG A 381 12.06 -28.09 10.98
N SER A 382 12.43 -29.30 11.41
CA SER A 382 12.27 -30.50 10.58
C SER A 382 10.80 -30.91 10.37
N GLN A 383 9.89 -30.45 11.24
CA GLN A 383 8.45 -30.73 11.20
C GLN A 383 7.63 -29.46 10.90
N ILE A 384 8.25 -28.43 10.32
CA ILE A 384 7.59 -27.16 10.03
C ILE A 384 6.38 -27.31 9.10
N ALA A 385 6.41 -28.28 8.18
CA ALA A 385 5.29 -28.58 7.30
C ALA A 385 4.07 -29.12 8.08
N ALA A 386 4.30 -29.89 9.14
CA ALA A 386 3.23 -30.39 10.00
C ALA A 386 2.58 -29.25 10.80
N TYR A 387 3.39 -28.33 11.34
CA TYR A 387 2.92 -27.09 11.97
C TYR A 387 2.07 -26.28 10.99
N ALA A 388 2.60 -26.02 9.79
CA ALA A 388 1.93 -25.22 8.77
C ALA A 388 0.60 -25.85 8.31
N ARG A 389 0.55 -27.18 8.16
CA ARG A 389 -0.69 -27.89 7.85
C ARG A 389 -1.73 -27.73 8.95
N ALA A 390 -1.34 -27.84 10.23
CA ALA A 390 -2.25 -27.65 11.36
C ALA A 390 -2.79 -26.20 11.40
N VAL A 391 -1.94 -25.20 11.17
CA VAL A 391 -2.36 -23.79 11.05
C VAL A 391 -3.34 -23.60 9.89
N ASN A 392 -3.07 -24.17 8.72
CA ASN A 392 -3.96 -24.08 7.58
C ASN A 392 -5.33 -24.74 7.86
N ALA A 393 -5.34 -25.89 8.56
CA ALA A 393 -6.59 -26.51 9.01
C ALA A 393 -7.36 -25.59 9.96
N CYS A 394 -6.67 -24.92 10.89
CA CYS A 394 -7.28 -23.95 11.81
C CYS A 394 -7.86 -22.74 11.08
N LEU A 395 -7.13 -22.16 10.12
CA LEU A 395 -7.63 -21.05 9.31
C LEU A 395 -8.97 -21.40 8.66
N ASN A 396 -9.12 -22.63 8.14
CA ASN A 396 -10.38 -23.08 7.54
C ASN A 396 -11.49 -23.35 8.57
N ALA A 397 -11.15 -23.77 9.78
CA ALA A 397 -12.12 -24.09 10.83
C ALA A 397 -12.67 -22.85 11.57
N VAL A 398 -11.87 -21.79 11.70
CA VAL A 398 -12.28 -20.51 12.32
C VAL A 398 -12.24 -19.37 11.30
N PRO A 399 -13.32 -19.10 10.55
CA PRO A 399 -13.29 -18.20 9.39
C PRO A 399 -13.13 -16.71 9.75
N TYR A 400 -13.52 -16.30 10.97
CA TYR A 400 -13.53 -14.89 11.39
C TYR A 400 -12.37 -14.49 12.30
N THR A 401 -11.59 -15.45 12.79
CA THR A 401 -10.44 -15.19 13.66
C THR A 401 -9.18 -15.05 12.82
N GLU A 402 -8.41 -13.99 13.06
CA GLU A 402 -7.06 -13.83 12.55
C GLU A 402 -6.07 -14.61 13.41
N LEU A 403 -5.07 -15.22 12.77
CA LEU A 403 -4.05 -16.00 13.45
C LEU A 403 -2.71 -15.28 13.31
N SER A 404 -2.06 -14.97 14.43
CA SER A 404 -0.75 -14.33 14.45
C SER A 404 0.28 -15.29 15.03
N ILE A 405 1.23 -15.76 14.22
CA ILE A 405 2.24 -16.72 14.69
C ILE A 405 3.37 -15.96 15.39
N ARG A 406 3.67 -16.33 16.64
CA ARG A 406 4.87 -15.83 17.32
C ARG A 406 6.11 -16.44 16.69
N ILE A 407 7.02 -15.64 16.14
CA ILE A 407 8.28 -16.12 15.57
C ILE A 407 9.48 -15.39 16.18
N PRO A 408 10.43 -16.11 16.79
CA PRO A 408 11.66 -15.50 17.30
C PRO A 408 12.51 -14.99 16.13
N ILE A 409 13.05 -13.79 16.30
CA ILE A 409 13.92 -13.18 15.28
C ILE A 409 15.32 -13.81 15.25
N TYR A 410 15.65 -14.64 16.23
CA TYR A 410 16.86 -15.44 16.28
C TYR A 410 16.55 -16.92 16.09
N ASP A 411 17.53 -17.67 15.61
CA ASP A 411 17.45 -19.13 15.56
C ASP A 411 17.62 -19.72 16.97
N PRO A 412 16.57 -20.33 17.57
CA PRO A 412 16.65 -20.91 18.91
C PRO A 412 17.67 -22.04 19.02
N ALA A 413 18.01 -22.70 17.92
CA ALA A 413 19.01 -23.77 17.91
C ALA A 413 20.41 -23.25 18.29
N MET A 414 20.70 -21.95 18.09
CA MET A 414 21.96 -21.34 18.50
C MET A 414 22.12 -21.23 20.03
N LEU A 415 21.05 -21.41 20.81
CA LEU A 415 21.09 -21.37 22.28
C LEU A 415 21.31 -22.74 22.94
N HIS A 416 21.31 -23.84 22.19
CA HIS A 416 21.57 -25.17 22.75
C HIS A 416 23.03 -25.37 23.14
N LEU A 417 23.36 -24.94 24.37
CA LEU A 417 24.52 -25.35 25.12
C LEU A 417 24.48 -26.87 25.36
N SER A 418 25.58 -27.55 24.99
CA SER A 418 25.86 -28.96 25.27
C SER A 418 25.43 -29.39 26.69
N PRO A 419 24.83 -30.57 26.90
CA PRO A 419 24.52 -31.05 28.25
C PRO A 419 25.83 -31.25 29.02
N ALA A 420 26.04 -30.48 30.08
CA ALA A 420 27.18 -30.68 30.96
C ALA A 420 27.08 -32.06 31.63
N THR A 421 27.88 -33.03 31.19
CA THR A 421 28.16 -34.23 31.99
C THR A 421 28.78 -33.80 33.33
N PRO A 422 28.28 -34.30 34.48
CA PRO A 422 28.79 -33.86 35.77
C PRO A 422 30.14 -34.53 36.05
N LYS A 423 31.22 -33.75 35.97
CA LYS A 423 32.46 -34.09 36.68
C LYS A 423 32.64 -33.15 37.86
N PRO A 424 32.91 -33.66 39.07
CA PRO A 424 33.10 -32.82 40.23
C PRO A 424 34.51 -32.24 40.22
N THR A 425 34.62 -31.00 40.69
CA THR A 425 35.81 -30.26 41.15
C THR A 425 36.46 -29.23 40.20
N ALA A 426 36.62 -28.04 40.80
CA ALA A 426 37.53 -26.92 40.51
C ALA A 426 37.09 -25.78 39.56
N SER A 427 36.89 -24.62 40.20
CA SER A 427 36.96 -23.22 39.72
C SER A 427 36.15 -22.80 38.48
N VAL A 428 35.10 -22.03 38.75
CA VAL A 428 34.34 -21.22 37.79
C VAL A 428 35.27 -20.25 37.07
N SER A 429 35.51 -20.53 35.79
CA SER A 429 36.02 -19.56 34.82
C SER A 429 35.00 -19.45 33.69
N SER A 430 34.69 -18.20 33.34
CA SER A 430 33.64 -17.75 32.43
C SER A 430 33.55 -18.59 31.17
N SER A 431 32.40 -19.23 30.93
CA SER A 431 32.10 -19.96 29.70
C SER A 431 31.82 -18.94 28.59
N THR A 432 32.82 -18.65 27.76
CA THR A 432 32.64 -17.85 26.55
C THR A 432 31.83 -18.67 25.54
N VAL A 433 30.61 -18.24 25.27
CA VAL A 433 29.76 -18.79 24.19
C VAL A 433 30.41 -18.40 22.87
N LEU A 434 30.83 -19.39 22.07
CA LEU A 434 31.28 -19.18 20.69
C LEU A 434 30.03 -19.10 19.81
N PHE A 435 29.65 -17.89 19.41
CA PHE A 435 28.63 -17.67 18.38
C PHE A 435 29.22 -18.03 17.02
N SER A 436 28.44 -18.68 16.13
CA SER A 436 28.77 -18.67 14.71
C SER A 436 28.54 -17.25 14.19
N ASP A 437 29.57 -16.64 13.59
CA ASP A 437 29.50 -15.25 13.07
C ASP A 437 28.60 -15.11 11.83
N GLU A 438 28.08 -16.21 11.27
CA GLU A 438 27.17 -16.21 10.12
C GLU A 438 25.73 -15.89 10.55
N PRO A 439 25.09 -14.85 9.97
CA PRO A 439 23.69 -14.54 10.24
C PRO A 439 22.75 -15.65 9.75
N SER A 440 22.01 -16.29 10.66
CA SER A 440 20.99 -17.29 10.32
C SER A 440 19.68 -16.62 9.89
N VAL A 441 19.17 -16.98 8.70
CA VAL A 441 17.83 -16.63 8.19
C VAL A 441 16.79 -17.74 8.47
N ALA A 442 17.14 -18.73 9.30
CA ALA A 442 16.36 -19.96 9.48
C ALA A 442 14.92 -19.70 9.94
N THR A 443 14.68 -18.71 10.80
CA THR A 443 13.33 -18.41 11.29
C THR A 443 12.47 -17.69 10.27
N TRP A 444 13.07 -16.89 9.39
CA TRP A 444 12.38 -16.35 8.22
C TRP A 444 12.02 -17.47 7.23
N GLU A 445 12.91 -18.45 7.00
CA GLU A 445 12.59 -19.62 6.16
C GLU A 445 11.46 -20.48 6.76
N MET A 446 11.39 -20.59 8.09
CA MET A 446 10.27 -21.26 8.75
C MET A 446 8.96 -20.50 8.51
N TRP A 447 8.98 -19.17 8.61
CA TRP A 447 7.83 -18.34 8.25
C TRP A 447 7.42 -18.51 6.79
N ASP A 448 8.39 -18.44 5.87
CA ASP A 448 8.19 -18.63 4.42
C ASP A 448 7.51 -19.98 4.12
N ALA A 449 7.97 -21.06 4.74
CA ALA A 449 7.34 -22.37 4.62
C ALA A 449 5.89 -22.37 5.13
N ILE A 450 5.63 -21.74 6.29
CA ILE A 450 4.28 -21.69 6.87
C ILE A 450 3.32 -20.90 5.98
N ARG A 451 3.67 -19.66 5.60
CA ARG A 451 2.80 -18.82 4.77
C ARG A 451 2.57 -19.42 3.38
N THR A 452 3.55 -20.11 2.83
CA THR A 452 3.43 -20.79 1.53
C THR A 452 2.46 -21.96 1.60
N VAL A 453 2.55 -22.82 2.63
CA VAL A 453 1.60 -23.93 2.83
C VAL A 453 0.18 -23.42 3.12
N CYS A 454 0.07 -22.26 3.76
CA CYS A 454 -1.21 -21.59 4.01
C CYS A 454 -1.68 -20.73 2.83
N ASP A 455 -1.04 -20.84 1.65
CA ASP A 455 -1.37 -20.09 0.43
C ASP A 455 -1.52 -18.58 0.65
N TYR A 456 -0.60 -18.00 1.42
CA TYR A 456 -0.53 -16.56 1.69
C TYR A 456 -1.83 -15.98 2.28
N ASN A 457 -2.57 -16.78 3.04
CA ASN A 457 -3.86 -16.40 3.60
C ASN A 457 -3.81 -15.02 4.30
N PRO A 458 -4.66 -14.06 3.93
CA PRO A 458 -4.61 -12.70 4.45
C PRO A 458 -4.93 -12.59 5.95
N ARG A 459 -5.55 -13.62 6.56
CA ARG A 459 -5.80 -13.70 8.01
C ARG A 459 -4.61 -14.24 8.81
N LEU A 460 -3.52 -14.61 8.14
CA LEU A 460 -2.30 -15.10 8.77
C LEU A 460 -1.26 -13.97 8.86
N SER A 461 -0.92 -13.58 10.09
CA SER A 461 0.04 -12.52 10.37
C SER A 461 1.18 -12.98 11.28
N LEU A 462 2.13 -12.08 11.53
CA LEU A 462 3.28 -12.31 12.40
C LEU A 462 3.20 -11.54 13.72
N THR A 463 3.59 -12.23 14.78
CA THR A 463 4.04 -11.64 16.04
C THR A 463 5.56 -11.83 16.12
N LEU A 464 6.33 -10.78 15.83
CA LEU A 464 7.80 -10.87 15.88
C LEU A 464 8.29 -10.83 17.32
N ASP A 465 8.94 -11.90 17.75
CA ASP A 465 9.50 -12.04 19.09
C ASP A 465 10.97 -11.60 19.11
N LEU A 466 11.20 -10.48 19.80
CA LEU A 466 12.52 -9.85 19.95
C LEU A 466 13.19 -10.23 21.28
N THR A 467 12.85 -11.39 21.85
CA THR A 467 13.60 -11.99 22.95
C THR A 467 15.07 -12.17 22.53
N PRO A 468 16.06 -11.79 23.36
CA PRO A 468 17.48 -11.99 23.01
C PRO A 468 17.84 -13.49 22.87
N PRO A 469 18.86 -13.84 22.05
CA PRO A 469 19.81 -12.97 21.36
C PRO A 469 19.20 -12.29 20.13
N MET A 470 19.71 -11.12 19.75
CA MET A 470 19.26 -10.40 18.54
C MET A 470 20.29 -10.56 17.42
N PRO A 471 19.87 -10.73 16.15
CA PRO A 471 20.79 -10.62 15.03
C PRO A 471 21.50 -9.25 15.03
N SER A 472 22.81 -9.27 14.76
CA SER A 472 23.63 -8.06 14.67
C SER A 472 23.61 -7.41 13.28
N VAL A 473 23.10 -8.12 12.27
CA VAL A 473 23.13 -7.74 10.86
C VAL A 473 21.78 -7.15 10.42
N MET A 474 21.78 -5.90 9.94
CA MET A 474 20.56 -5.21 9.50
C MET A 474 19.89 -5.82 8.27
N SER A 475 20.65 -6.41 7.34
CA SER A 475 20.09 -7.00 6.12
C SER A 475 19.14 -8.18 6.42
N VAL A 476 19.47 -9.00 7.43
CA VAL A 476 18.61 -10.09 7.93
C VAL A 476 17.33 -9.53 8.53
N LEU A 477 17.44 -8.47 9.32
CA LEU A 477 16.30 -7.81 9.95
C LEU A 477 15.41 -7.12 8.90
N GLY A 478 16.00 -6.63 7.81
CA GLY A 478 15.30 -6.03 6.68
C GLY A 478 14.29 -6.95 6.01
N GLN A 479 14.52 -8.28 5.99
CA GLN A 479 13.61 -9.27 5.38
C GLN A 479 12.19 -9.19 5.95
N TRP A 480 12.06 -8.92 7.25
CA TRP A 480 10.78 -8.81 7.94
C TRP A 480 9.98 -7.56 7.58
N SER A 481 10.59 -6.57 6.91
CA SER A 481 9.91 -5.33 6.50
C SER A 481 8.88 -5.53 5.39
N ALA A 482 8.93 -6.67 4.69
CA ALA A 482 8.00 -7.06 3.63
C ALA A 482 6.88 -8.00 4.09
N GLU A 483 6.92 -8.43 5.36
CA GLU A 483 6.04 -9.45 5.92
C GLU A 483 4.86 -8.82 6.67
N PRO A 484 3.72 -9.54 6.83
CA PRO A 484 2.54 -9.03 7.53
C PRO A 484 2.74 -9.01 9.06
N VAL A 485 3.64 -8.15 9.53
CA VAL A 485 3.95 -7.97 10.94
C VAL A 485 2.84 -7.19 11.62
N ARG A 486 2.04 -7.89 12.42
CA ARG A 486 0.92 -7.31 13.17
C ARG A 486 1.31 -6.93 14.59
N HIS A 487 2.19 -7.72 15.20
CA HIS A 487 2.64 -7.51 16.57
C HIS A 487 4.15 -7.58 16.69
N VAL A 488 4.72 -6.80 17.60
CA VAL A 488 6.11 -6.89 18.04
C VAL A 488 6.11 -7.23 19.54
N PHE A 489 6.67 -8.38 19.90
CA PHE A 489 6.80 -8.84 21.27
C PHE A 489 8.16 -8.44 21.85
N LEU A 490 8.13 -7.61 22.88
CA LEU A 490 9.28 -6.98 23.54
C LEU A 490 9.29 -7.29 25.04
N PRO A 491 9.93 -8.39 25.47
CA PRO A 491 10.08 -8.65 26.89
C PRO A 491 11.07 -7.66 27.53
N SER A 492 10.93 -7.43 28.83
CA SER A 492 11.81 -6.53 29.60
C SER A 492 13.28 -6.99 29.56
N SER A 493 13.54 -8.25 29.24
CA SER A 493 14.87 -8.81 28.99
C SER A 493 15.57 -8.26 27.75
N THR A 494 14.84 -7.73 26.77
CA THR A 494 15.41 -7.12 25.56
C THR A 494 16.03 -5.74 25.85
N PHE A 495 15.61 -5.10 26.94
CA PHE A 495 16.12 -3.80 27.35
C PHE A 495 17.42 -3.94 28.15
N ILE A 496 18.32 -2.98 27.93
CA ILE A 496 19.56 -2.81 28.66
C ILE A 496 19.50 -1.50 29.48
N PRO A 497 20.15 -1.42 30.65
CA PRO A 497 20.20 -0.19 31.42
C PRO A 497 21.13 0.84 30.76
N ASN A 498 20.68 2.08 30.65
CA ASN A 498 21.57 3.20 30.31
C ASN A 498 22.42 3.64 31.53
N ALA A 499 23.28 4.64 31.36
CA ALA A 499 24.15 5.16 32.42
C ALA A 499 23.40 5.66 33.68
N LYS A 500 22.11 6.01 33.55
CA LYS A 500 21.23 6.44 34.64
C LYS A 500 20.33 5.31 35.17
N GLY A 501 20.47 4.09 34.66
CA GLY A 501 19.71 2.91 35.06
C GLY A 501 18.31 2.78 34.44
N TYR A 502 17.94 3.63 33.47
CA TYR A 502 16.67 3.51 32.73
C TYR A 502 16.77 2.44 31.63
N PRO A 503 15.68 1.70 31.33
CA PRO A 503 15.65 0.72 30.25
C PRO A 503 15.74 1.41 28.88
N VAL A 504 16.66 0.94 28.04
CA VAL A 504 16.81 1.35 26.63
C VAL A 504 17.09 0.13 25.76
N LEU A 505 16.82 0.19 24.46
CA LEU A 505 17.13 -0.91 23.55
C LEU A 505 18.57 -0.81 23.01
N PRO A 506 19.22 -1.91 22.63
CA PRO A 506 20.48 -1.89 21.87
C PRO A 506 20.35 -1.09 20.56
N LYS A 507 21.43 -0.48 20.07
CA LYS A 507 21.39 0.41 18.88
C LYS A 507 20.77 -0.24 17.65
N VAL A 508 21.16 -1.48 17.33
CA VAL A 508 20.64 -2.23 16.18
C VAL A 508 19.13 -2.45 16.32
N THR A 509 18.68 -2.85 17.52
CA THR A 509 17.24 -3.00 17.83
C THR A 509 16.50 -1.67 17.77
N GLN A 510 17.09 -0.55 18.21
CA GLN A 510 16.47 0.76 18.07
C GLN A 510 16.25 1.13 16.60
N SER A 511 17.24 0.91 15.73
CA SER A 511 17.09 1.16 14.30
C SER A 511 15.97 0.30 13.71
N PHE A 512 16.02 -1.02 13.96
CA PHE A 512 14.97 -1.94 13.49
C PHE A 512 13.57 -1.54 13.96
N ILE A 513 13.41 -1.18 15.24
CA ILE A 513 12.13 -0.72 15.77
C ILE A 513 11.69 0.57 15.08
N ARG A 514 12.56 1.56 14.87
CA ARG A 514 12.19 2.79 14.15
C ARG A 514 11.74 2.49 12.72
N ASP A 515 12.41 1.57 12.06
CA ASP A 515 12.13 1.21 10.66
C ASP A 515 10.80 0.44 10.54
N ILE A 516 10.52 -0.51 11.43
CA ILE A 516 9.30 -1.33 11.38
C ILE A 516 8.04 -0.58 11.83
N MET A 517 8.18 0.58 12.50
CA MET A 517 7.04 1.44 12.85
C MET A 517 6.27 1.93 11.61
N LYS A 518 6.91 1.92 10.42
CA LYS A 518 6.18 2.16 9.17
C LYS A 518 5.04 1.14 8.98
N LEU A 519 5.16 -0.09 9.47
CA LEU A 519 4.07 -1.08 9.38
C LEU A 519 2.96 -0.86 10.42
N GLN A 520 3.14 0.09 11.35
CA GLN A 520 2.24 0.37 12.48
C GLN A 520 1.88 -0.88 13.30
N PRO A 521 2.87 -1.72 13.73
CA PRO A 521 2.57 -2.93 14.47
C PRO A 521 2.17 -2.62 15.91
N ASN A 522 1.29 -3.44 16.50
CA ASN A 522 0.99 -3.38 17.93
C ASN A 522 2.20 -3.86 18.75
N VAL A 523 2.60 -3.13 19.80
CA VAL A 523 3.76 -3.51 20.61
C VAL A 523 3.32 -4.15 21.93
N ILE A 524 3.71 -5.40 22.14
CA ILE A 524 3.44 -6.18 23.34
C ILE A 524 4.66 -6.12 24.25
N LEU A 525 4.51 -5.52 25.44
CA LEU A 525 5.54 -5.46 26.47
C LEU A 525 5.28 -6.53 27.53
N SER A 526 6.30 -7.33 27.84
CA SER A 526 6.21 -8.43 28.81
C SER A 526 7.23 -8.29 29.94
N GLY A 527 6.86 -8.70 31.16
CA GLY A 527 7.76 -8.74 32.32
C GLY A 527 8.23 -7.36 32.78
N THR A 528 7.47 -6.31 32.51
CA THR A 528 7.77 -4.91 32.89
C THR A 528 7.74 -4.69 34.41
N ALA A 529 6.87 -5.43 35.11
CA ALA A 529 6.73 -5.42 36.57
C ALA A 529 7.83 -6.18 37.31
N SER A 530 8.70 -6.92 36.60
CA SER A 530 9.71 -7.81 37.21
C SER A 530 10.84 -7.09 37.97
N GLY A 531 10.86 -5.75 38.00
CA GLY A 531 11.87 -4.95 38.69
C GLY A 531 13.28 -5.04 38.09
N ARG A 532 13.42 -5.52 36.85
CA ARG A 532 14.74 -5.75 36.20
C ARG A 532 15.59 -4.49 36.08
N HIS A 533 14.96 -3.34 35.85
CA HIS A 533 15.61 -2.04 35.75
C HIS A 533 15.32 -1.22 37.00
N LYS A 534 16.38 -0.71 37.65
CA LYS A 534 16.31 -0.08 38.98
C LYS A 534 15.61 1.28 38.98
N THR A 535 15.53 1.94 37.82
CA THR A 535 15.03 3.31 37.68
C THR A 535 13.84 3.34 36.72
N GLY A 536 12.76 4.03 37.09
CA GLY A 536 11.64 4.36 36.19
C GLY A 536 10.33 3.59 36.42
N GLY A 537 10.38 2.38 36.96
CA GLY A 537 9.19 1.54 37.11
C GLY A 537 8.65 1.02 35.77
N GLU A 538 7.45 0.45 35.77
CA GLU A 538 6.84 -0.21 34.61
C GLU A 538 6.49 0.75 33.46
N ALA A 539 6.00 1.95 33.74
CA ALA A 539 5.54 2.89 32.71
C ALA A 539 6.65 3.37 31.77
N VAL A 540 7.93 3.26 32.16
CA VAL A 540 9.05 3.76 31.35
C VAL A 540 9.30 2.93 30.10
N TYR A 541 8.96 1.64 30.10
CA TYR A 541 9.14 0.80 28.90
C TYR A 541 8.24 1.29 27.75
N SER A 542 6.96 1.54 28.01
CA SER A 542 6.02 2.06 27.00
C SER A 542 6.40 3.48 26.57
N GLN A 543 6.80 4.35 27.51
CA GLN A 543 7.29 5.70 27.20
C GLN A 543 8.53 5.67 26.29
N TYR A 544 9.45 4.73 26.50
CA TYR A 544 10.64 4.60 25.66
C TYR A 544 10.29 4.10 24.25
N VAL A 545 9.36 3.15 24.10
CA VAL A 545 8.90 2.71 22.78
C VAL A 545 8.16 3.85 22.05
N ARG A 546 7.28 4.61 22.73
CA ARG A 546 6.65 5.82 22.17
C ARG A 546 7.68 6.85 21.71
N TYR A 547 8.78 7.00 22.45
CA TYR A 547 9.91 7.84 22.02
C TYR A 547 10.55 7.31 20.74
N LEU A 548 10.75 5.99 20.59
CA LEU A 548 11.28 5.41 19.35
C LEU A 548 10.33 5.63 18.17
N GLU A 549 9.03 5.43 18.35
CA GLU A 549 8.01 5.71 17.34
C GLU A 549 8.05 7.19 16.91
N LYS A 550 8.01 8.12 17.87
CA LYS A 550 8.07 9.57 17.60
C LYS A 550 9.39 10.02 16.94
N THR A 551 10.46 9.27 17.15
CA THR A 551 11.78 9.54 16.53
C THR A 551 12.03 8.71 15.27
N SER A 552 11.06 7.93 14.79
CA SER A 552 11.15 7.23 13.50
C SER A 552 11.15 8.27 12.36
N PRO A 553 12.13 8.20 11.43
CA PRO A 553 12.18 9.11 10.29
C PRO A 553 10.90 9.06 9.43
N VAL A 554 10.35 7.86 9.20
CA VAL A 554 9.14 7.66 8.39
C VAL A 554 7.92 8.28 9.06
N MET A 555 7.79 8.11 10.38
CA MET A 555 6.68 8.71 11.15
C MET A 555 6.77 10.23 11.17
N GLN A 556 7.97 10.78 11.30
CA GLN A 556 8.20 12.23 11.21
C GLN A 556 7.90 12.78 9.82
N ALA A 557 8.34 12.08 8.76
CA ALA A 557 8.03 12.45 7.38
C ALA A 557 6.52 12.45 7.13
N THR A 558 5.81 11.40 7.55
CA THR A 558 4.34 11.28 7.42
C THR A 558 3.60 12.46 8.08
N GLN A 559 4.10 12.99 9.20
CA GLN A 559 3.50 14.11 9.92
C GLN A 559 3.95 15.50 9.42
N THR A 560 4.98 15.57 8.56
CA THR A 560 5.57 16.84 8.10
C THR A 560 4.96 17.26 6.77
N PRO A 561 4.24 18.40 6.69
CA PRO A 561 3.64 18.86 5.44
C PRO A 561 4.68 19.06 4.33
N GLY A 562 4.35 18.61 3.12
CA GLY A 562 5.18 18.79 1.92
C GLY A 562 6.22 17.70 1.69
N THR A 563 6.30 16.66 2.54
CA THR A 563 7.08 15.45 2.25
C THR A 563 6.27 14.46 1.39
N VAL A 564 6.97 13.55 0.72
CA VAL A 564 6.35 12.46 -0.05
C VAL A 564 5.49 11.57 0.85
N ASP A 565 5.98 11.18 2.02
CA ASP A 565 5.23 10.32 2.96
C ASP A 565 3.94 10.99 3.47
N ASN A 566 3.97 12.31 3.68
CA ASN A 566 2.77 13.05 4.09
C ASN A 566 1.72 13.10 2.98
N PHE A 567 2.15 13.32 1.73
CA PHE A 567 1.29 13.31 0.55
C PHE A 567 0.74 11.92 0.24
N ALA A 568 1.54 10.88 0.42
CA ALA A 568 1.17 9.50 0.08
C ALA A 568 0.28 8.80 1.13
N GLN A 569 -0.19 9.50 2.16
CA GLN A 569 -1.15 8.94 3.12
C GLN A 569 -2.40 8.45 2.39
N GLY A 570 -2.79 7.19 2.65
CA GLY A 570 -3.87 6.51 1.93
C GLY A 570 -3.44 5.76 0.66
N TYR A 571 -2.27 6.04 0.09
CA TYR A 571 -1.76 5.41 -1.14
C TYR A 571 -0.72 4.29 -0.90
N HIS A 572 -0.32 4.09 0.36
CA HIS A 572 0.74 3.14 0.70
C HIS A 572 0.33 1.69 0.42
N ASP A 573 1.16 1.04 -0.39
CA ASP A 573 0.99 -0.30 -0.97
C ASP A 573 -0.31 -0.47 -1.77
N PHE A 574 -1.02 0.60 -2.13
CA PHE A 574 -2.26 0.53 -2.89
C PHE A 574 -1.98 0.46 -4.40
N LEU A 575 -2.56 -0.54 -5.07
CA LEU A 575 -2.38 -0.73 -6.52
C LEU A 575 -3.21 0.26 -7.35
N GLN A 576 -2.54 1.05 -8.19
CA GLN A 576 -3.19 1.98 -9.12
C GLN A 576 -2.86 1.61 -10.57
N ALA A 577 -3.83 1.74 -11.47
CA ALA A 577 -3.56 1.63 -12.90
C ALA A 577 -2.68 2.83 -13.34
N PRO A 578 -1.64 2.62 -14.16
CA PRO A 578 -0.89 3.72 -14.76
C PRO A 578 -1.80 4.56 -15.64
N LEU A 579 -1.66 5.88 -15.58
CA LEU A 579 -2.39 6.80 -16.43
C LEU A 579 -2.03 6.57 -17.90
N GLN A 580 -2.97 6.84 -18.81
CA GLN A 580 -2.74 6.77 -20.26
C GLN A 580 -3.14 8.08 -20.96
N PRO A 581 -2.42 9.21 -20.73
CA PRO A 581 -2.86 10.53 -21.19
C PRO A 581 -2.95 10.69 -22.71
N LEU A 582 -2.30 9.82 -23.48
CA LEU A 582 -2.45 9.79 -24.94
C LEU A 582 -3.80 9.21 -25.35
N MET A 583 -4.19 8.08 -24.75
CA MET A 583 -5.44 7.37 -25.04
C MET A 583 -6.64 8.12 -24.45
N ASP A 584 -6.51 8.58 -23.20
CA ASP A 584 -7.61 9.14 -22.42
C ASP A 584 -7.45 10.65 -22.25
N ASN A 585 -8.55 11.35 -22.00
CA ASN A 585 -8.52 12.78 -21.68
C ASN A 585 -8.64 12.95 -20.18
N LEU A 586 -7.54 13.37 -19.55
CA LEU A 586 -7.48 13.53 -18.10
C LEU A 586 -8.48 14.60 -17.61
N PRO A 587 -9.13 14.39 -16.45
CA PRO A 587 -10.00 15.33 -15.77
C PRO A 587 -9.18 16.41 -15.05
N SER A 588 -9.87 17.49 -14.71
CA SER A 588 -9.24 18.69 -14.14
C SER A 588 -8.50 18.42 -12.83
N VAL A 589 -9.00 17.51 -11.97
CA VAL A 589 -8.33 17.20 -10.70
C VAL A 589 -7.00 16.49 -10.91
N THR A 590 -6.81 15.70 -11.99
CA THR A 590 -5.51 15.06 -12.28
C THR A 590 -4.45 16.12 -12.50
N TYR A 591 -4.77 17.10 -13.33
CA TYR A 591 -3.87 18.22 -13.59
C TYR A 591 -3.62 19.03 -12.31
N GLN A 592 -4.63 19.22 -11.47
CA GLN A 592 -4.45 19.90 -10.18
C GLN A 592 -3.46 19.16 -9.28
N THR A 593 -3.55 17.83 -9.18
CA THR A 593 -2.59 17.00 -8.44
C THR A 593 -1.18 17.14 -9.02
N PHE A 594 -1.03 17.08 -10.35
CA PHE A 594 0.27 17.30 -11.00
C PHE A 594 0.85 18.68 -10.74
N GLU A 595 0.01 19.71 -10.61
CA GLU A 595 0.41 21.10 -10.40
C GLU A 595 0.86 21.40 -8.96
N GLN A 596 0.52 20.52 -8.01
CA GLN A 596 0.96 20.66 -6.61
C GLN A 596 2.45 20.36 -6.41
N ASP A 597 3.13 19.70 -7.37
CA ASP A 597 4.55 19.38 -7.25
C ASP A 597 5.45 20.58 -7.59
N PRO A 598 6.10 21.22 -6.60
CA PRO A 598 6.92 22.38 -6.84
C PRO A 598 8.32 22.03 -7.39
N VAL A 599 8.77 20.79 -7.22
CA VAL A 599 10.10 20.33 -7.59
C VAL A 599 10.15 20.12 -9.09
N LYS A 600 9.16 19.40 -9.64
CA LYS A 600 9.04 19.11 -11.07
C LYS A 600 9.14 20.38 -11.91
N TYR A 601 8.25 21.36 -11.68
CA TYR A 601 8.22 22.57 -12.51
C TYR A 601 9.42 23.50 -12.28
N ARG A 602 10.05 23.47 -11.10
CA ARG A 602 11.29 24.20 -10.86
C ARG A 602 12.43 23.63 -11.69
N GLN A 603 12.57 22.31 -11.75
CA GLN A 603 13.58 21.65 -12.59
C GLN A 603 13.35 21.94 -14.07
N TYR A 604 12.10 21.89 -14.55
CA TYR A 604 11.79 22.29 -15.93
C TYR A 604 12.11 23.76 -16.22
N GLU A 605 11.77 24.69 -15.31
CA GLU A 605 12.14 26.11 -15.47
C GLU A 605 13.66 26.28 -15.55
N GLU A 606 14.41 25.58 -14.69
CA GLU A 606 15.87 25.65 -14.67
C GLU A 606 16.49 25.10 -15.95
N ALA A 607 16.01 23.96 -16.43
CA ALA A 607 16.45 23.35 -17.69
C ALA A 607 16.22 24.29 -18.88
N VAL A 608 15.01 24.87 -18.97
CA VAL A 608 14.69 25.85 -20.01
C VAL A 608 15.59 27.08 -19.87
N TYR A 609 15.73 27.65 -18.67
CA TYR A 609 16.57 28.83 -18.44
C TYR A 609 18.02 28.62 -18.89
N LEU A 610 18.65 27.52 -18.48
CA LEU A 610 20.03 27.24 -18.84
C LEU A 610 20.17 27.09 -20.37
N SER A 611 19.23 26.38 -21.00
CA SER A 611 19.24 26.23 -22.46
C SER A 611 19.09 27.54 -23.23
N LEU A 612 18.40 28.54 -22.65
CA LEU A 612 18.29 29.89 -23.23
C LEU A 612 19.61 30.66 -23.12
N LEU A 613 20.38 30.47 -22.04
CA LEU A 613 21.66 31.14 -21.84
C LEU A 613 22.75 30.65 -22.79
N ASP A 614 22.69 29.38 -23.18
CA ASP A 614 23.66 28.76 -24.09
C ASP A 614 23.51 29.20 -25.55
N ARG A 615 22.41 29.88 -25.87
CA ARG A 615 22.12 30.38 -27.21
C ARG A 615 22.62 31.83 -27.41
N PRO A 616 23.00 32.24 -28.63
CA PRO A 616 23.44 33.62 -28.91
C PRO A 616 22.41 34.70 -28.50
N GLN A 617 22.87 35.85 -27.98
CA GLN A 617 22.01 36.89 -27.38
C GLN A 617 20.98 37.51 -28.33
N GLU A 618 21.32 37.66 -29.61
CA GLU A 618 20.52 38.37 -30.62
C GLU A 618 19.51 37.47 -31.35
N GLU A 619 19.44 36.18 -30.99
CA GLU A 619 18.55 35.22 -31.64
C GLU A 619 17.09 35.40 -31.20
N ARG A 620 16.16 35.48 -32.16
CA ARG A 620 14.72 35.33 -31.87
C ARG A 620 14.46 33.87 -31.54
N LEU A 621 14.00 33.62 -30.32
CA LEU A 621 13.77 32.25 -29.84
C LEU A 621 12.32 31.83 -30.02
N VAL A 622 12.13 30.60 -30.48
CA VAL A 622 10.82 29.97 -30.64
C VAL A 622 10.79 28.70 -29.80
N LEU A 623 9.91 28.66 -28.81
CA LEU A 623 9.71 27.50 -27.95
C LEU A 623 8.41 26.81 -28.32
N CYS A 624 8.33 25.48 -28.16
CA CYS A 624 7.08 24.73 -28.21
C CYS A 624 6.90 23.94 -26.92
N VAL A 625 5.73 24.05 -26.28
CA VAL A 625 5.30 23.16 -25.21
C VAL A 625 4.29 22.17 -25.81
N ALA A 626 4.67 20.89 -25.90
CA ALA A 626 3.84 19.83 -26.47
C ALA A 626 3.29 18.93 -25.37
N GLY A 627 1.95 18.79 -25.30
CA GLY A 627 1.27 18.19 -24.15
C GLY A 627 1.22 19.17 -22.98
N ALA A 628 0.63 20.35 -23.19
CA ALA A 628 0.72 21.45 -22.25
C ALA A 628 -0.17 21.33 -21.01
N GLY A 629 -1.15 20.42 -21.01
CA GLY A 629 -2.17 20.31 -19.96
C GLY A 629 -2.87 21.65 -19.74
N ARG A 630 -2.96 22.08 -18.47
CA ARG A 630 -3.51 23.42 -18.11
C ARG A 630 -2.47 24.55 -18.14
N GLY A 631 -1.26 24.27 -18.63
CA GLY A 631 -0.21 25.25 -18.90
C GLY A 631 0.80 25.57 -17.79
N PRO A 632 1.09 24.72 -16.78
CA PRO A 632 2.15 25.03 -15.81
C PRO A 632 3.53 25.15 -16.48
N LEU A 633 3.86 24.29 -17.46
CA LEU A 633 5.12 24.39 -18.23
C LEU A 633 5.17 25.61 -19.13
N VAL A 634 4.03 26.06 -19.67
CA VAL A 634 3.95 27.31 -20.43
C VAL A 634 4.35 28.48 -19.54
N ALA A 635 3.82 28.54 -18.32
CA ALA A 635 4.19 29.54 -17.34
C ALA A 635 5.69 29.47 -17.00
N ARG A 636 6.25 28.27 -16.80
CA ARG A 636 7.70 28.10 -16.55
C ARG A 636 8.56 28.56 -17.72
N CYS A 637 8.17 28.30 -18.96
CA CYS A 637 8.89 28.77 -20.15
C CYS A 637 8.90 30.31 -20.22
N LEU A 638 7.76 30.96 -19.94
CA LEU A 638 7.67 32.42 -19.89
C LEU A 638 8.51 33.01 -18.74
N SER A 639 8.50 32.38 -17.57
CA SER A 639 9.37 32.75 -16.44
C SER A 639 10.85 32.63 -16.80
N ALA A 640 11.27 31.55 -17.46
CA ALA A 640 12.64 31.34 -17.90
C ALA A 640 13.07 32.38 -18.95
N LEU A 641 12.21 32.73 -19.90
CA LEU A 641 12.45 33.81 -20.87
C LEU A 641 12.63 35.17 -20.19
N ALA A 642 11.75 35.49 -19.24
CA ALA A 642 11.87 36.73 -18.46
C ALA A 642 13.16 36.75 -17.62
N ARG A 643 13.48 35.65 -16.94
CA ARG A 643 14.66 35.51 -16.07
C ARG A 643 15.97 35.58 -16.85
N SER A 644 16.00 35.06 -18.06
CA SER A 644 17.16 35.10 -18.97
C SER A 644 17.27 36.41 -19.75
N ASN A 645 16.31 37.33 -19.60
CA ASN A 645 16.20 38.55 -20.38
C ASN A 645 16.26 38.29 -21.90
N ARG A 646 15.58 37.23 -22.34
CA ARG A 646 15.46 36.84 -23.74
C ARG A 646 14.05 37.10 -24.25
N ASN A 647 13.95 37.47 -25.52
CA ASN A 647 12.67 37.62 -26.20
C ASN A 647 12.37 36.37 -27.03
N GLY A 648 11.17 35.82 -26.88
CA GLY A 648 10.76 34.63 -27.61
C GLY A 648 9.25 34.46 -27.66
N VAL A 649 8.81 33.62 -28.59
CA VAL A 649 7.40 33.22 -28.77
C VAL A 649 7.27 31.77 -28.32
N VAL A 650 6.16 31.45 -27.64
CA VAL A 650 5.86 30.10 -27.16
C VAL A 650 4.65 29.55 -27.91
N TYR A 651 4.86 28.48 -28.68
CA TYR A 651 3.80 27.65 -29.22
C TYR A 651 3.35 26.63 -28.17
N VAL A 652 2.05 26.44 -28.04
CA VAL A 652 1.47 25.54 -27.04
C VAL A 652 0.55 24.57 -27.74
N LEU A 653 0.84 23.28 -27.61
CA LEU A 653 0.12 22.22 -28.29
C LEU A 653 -0.51 21.26 -27.28
N GLU A 654 -1.81 21.03 -27.42
CA GLU A 654 -2.59 20.17 -26.52
C GLU A 654 -3.70 19.46 -27.30
N LYS A 655 -3.86 18.16 -27.07
CA LYS A 655 -4.84 17.30 -27.74
C LYS A 655 -6.13 17.17 -26.94
N ASN A 656 -6.08 17.30 -25.62
CA ASN A 656 -7.24 17.25 -24.74
C ASN A 656 -8.08 18.54 -24.93
N PRO A 657 -9.29 18.45 -25.51
CA PRO A 657 -10.12 19.63 -25.78
C PRO A 657 -10.52 20.37 -24.50
N ASN A 658 -10.64 19.67 -23.37
CA ASN A 658 -11.04 20.26 -22.10
C ASN A 658 -9.91 21.12 -21.51
N ALA A 659 -8.69 20.58 -21.47
CA ALA A 659 -7.51 21.34 -21.04
C ALA A 659 -7.23 22.53 -21.97
N TYR A 660 -7.52 22.37 -23.28
CA TYR A 660 -7.37 23.43 -24.26
C TYR A 660 -8.24 24.67 -23.96
N VAL A 661 -9.46 24.48 -23.41
CA VAL A 661 -10.31 25.60 -22.96
C VAL A 661 -9.60 26.41 -21.85
N THR A 662 -8.96 25.73 -20.89
CA THR A 662 -8.16 26.41 -19.86
C THR A 662 -7.01 27.20 -20.48
N LEU A 663 -6.30 26.63 -21.46
CA LEU A 663 -5.22 27.32 -22.17
C LEU A 663 -5.72 28.56 -22.93
N GLN A 664 -6.90 28.50 -23.57
CA GLN A 664 -7.52 29.65 -24.26
C GLN A 664 -7.81 30.80 -23.29
N GLN A 665 -8.38 30.49 -22.13
CA GLN A 665 -8.63 31.50 -21.10
C GLN A 665 -7.31 32.15 -20.64
N ARG A 666 -6.30 31.34 -20.32
CA ARG A 666 -4.98 31.84 -19.86
C ARG A 666 -4.24 32.64 -20.93
N GLN A 667 -4.36 32.26 -22.21
CA GLN A 667 -3.82 33.06 -23.31
C GLN A 667 -4.43 34.46 -23.33
N GLN A 668 -5.74 34.58 -23.16
CA GLN A 668 -6.45 35.85 -23.19
C GLN A 668 -6.19 36.71 -21.93
N SER A 669 -6.16 36.09 -20.74
CA SER A 669 -6.07 36.82 -19.47
C SER A 669 -4.65 37.01 -18.93
N GLU A 670 -3.71 36.12 -19.24
CA GLU A 670 -2.37 36.10 -18.63
C GLU A 670 -1.23 36.30 -19.64
N TRP A 671 -1.24 35.56 -20.75
CA TRP A 671 -0.04 35.42 -21.59
C TRP A 671 0.00 36.34 -22.81
N GLY A 672 -1.15 36.72 -23.34
CA GLY A 672 -1.30 37.57 -24.52
C GLY A 672 -0.59 37.01 -25.75
N ASP A 673 -0.11 37.91 -26.62
CA ASP A 673 0.45 37.59 -27.94
C ASP A 673 1.79 36.82 -27.90
N LYS A 674 2.39 36.66 -26.71
CA LYS A 674 3.62 35.86 -26.54
C LYS A 674 3.36 34.36 -26.69
N VAL A 675 2.12 33.93 -26.50
CA VAL A 675 1.71 32.52 -26.56
C VAL A 675 0.76 32.30 -27.74
N GLN A 676 1.04 31.30 -28.57
CA GLN A 676 0.20 30.88 -29.68
C GLN A 676 -0.28 29.45 -29.46
N LEU A 677 -1.60 29.27 -29.36
CA LEU A 677 -2.21 27.97 -29.10
C LEU A 677 -2.44 27.20 -30.41
N VAL A 678 -2.18 25.89 -30.37
CA VAL A 678 -2.44 24.93 -31.44
C VAL A 678 -3.19 23.74 -30.86
N PHE A 679 -4.42 23.53 -31.29
CA PHE A 679 -5.21 22.37 -30.87
C PHE A 679 -4.85 21.13 -31.70
N GLY A 680 -4.66 20.00 -31.03
CA GLY A 680 -4.55 18.69 -31.65
C GLY A 680 -3.36 17.84 -31.19
N ASP A 681 -3.23 16.67 -31.77
CA ASP A 681 -2.18 15.70 -31.44
C ASP A 681 -0.84 16.10 -32.06
N MET A 682 0.22 16.11 -31.25
CA MET A 682 1.58 16.49 -31.70
C MET A 682 2.11 15.59 -32.82
N ARG A 683 1.58 14.39 -32.98
CA ARG A 683 1.96 13.43 -34.02
C ARG A 683 1.38 13.78 -35.38
N THR A 684 0.26 14.50 -35.43
CA THR A 684 -0.42 14.86 -36.69
C THR A 684 -0.49 16.37 -36.96
N SER A 685 -0.49 17.20 -35.92
CA SER A 685 -0.63 18.65 -36.01
C SER A 685 0.65 19.35 -36.49
N GLN A 686 0.54 20.53 -37.07
CA GLN A 686 1.72 21.31 -37.50
C GLN A 686 1.84 22.58 -36.65
N VAL A 687 3.08 22.95 -36.33
CA VAL A 687 3.39 24.26 -35.77
C VAL A 687 3.73 25.25 -36.90
N PRO A 688 3.37 26.54 -36.80
CA PRO A 688 3.54 27.51 -37.90
C PRO A 688 4.99 27.75 -38.33
N GLU A 689 5.96 27.61 -37.42
CA GLU A 689 7.38 27.73 -37.70
C GLU A 689 8.19 26.72 -36.89
N LYS A 690 9.41 26.41 -37.36
CA LYS A 690 10.33 25.49 -36.66
C LYS A 690 10.81 26.10 -35.35
N VAL A 691 10.98 25.27 -34.32
CA VAL A 691 11.27 25.69 -32.95
C VAL A 691 12.70 25.38 -32.52
N ASP A 692 13.23 26.21 -31.62
CA ASP A 692 14.55 26.10 -31.02
C ASP A 692 14.57 25.11 -29.86
N ILE A 693 13.49 25.09 -29.08
CA ILE A 693 13.37 24.27 -27.88
C ILE A 693 11.97 23.66 -27.89
N LEU A 694 11.90 22.34 -27.88
CA LEU A 694 10.68 21.58 -27.65
C LEU A 694 10.67 21.12 -26.19
N VAL A 695 9.62 21.45 -25.46
CA VAL A 695 9.42 21.10 -24.05
C VAL A 695 8.19 20.20 -23.94
N SER A 696 8.32 19.10 -23.22
CA SER A 696 7.21 18.16 -22.97
C SER A 696 7.36 17.53 -21.59
N GLU A 697 6.26 17.10 -20.99
CA GLU A 697 6.26 16.24 -19.81
C GLU A 697 5.21 15.17 -20.05
N LEU A 698 5.68 14.01 -20.53
CA LEU A 698 4.88 12.88 -20.98
C LEU A 698 5.39 11.58 -20.32
N LEU A 699 6.02 11.71 -19.15
CA LEU A 699 6.74 10.62 -18.50
C LEU A 699 5.83 9.92 -17.51
N GLY A 700 5.77 8.60 -17.58
CA GLY A 700 5.18 7.79 -16.51
C GLY A 700 6.23 7.34 -15.49
N SER A 701 5.79 6.55 -14.50
CA SER A 701 6.65 5.98 -13.44
C SER A 701 7.80 5.08 -13.93
N PHE A 702 7.76 4.65 -15.19
CA PHE A 702 8.80 3.87 -15.86
C PHE A 702 9.39 4.61 -17.07
N GLY A 703 9.21 5.94 -17.09
CA GLY A 703 9.72 6.85 -18.12
C GLY A 703 8.88 6.80 -19.39
N ASP A 704 8.89 5.67 -20.09
CA ASP A 704 8.27 5.52 -21.41
C ASP A 704 6.85 4.92 -21.41
N ASN A 705 6.30 4.58 -20.25
CA ASN A 705 5.00 3.92 -20.09
C ASN A 705 3.78 4.83 -20.31
N GLU A 706 4.00 6.10 -20.69
CA GLU A 706 2.96 7.02 -21.17
C GLU A 706 3.19 7.45 -22.63
N LEU A 707 4.00 6.66 -23.36
CA LEU A 707 4.26 6.80 -24.80
C LEU A 707 4.94 8.12 -25.21
N SER A 708 5.74 8.68 -24.30
CA SER A 708 6.66 9.78 -24.62
C SER A 708 7.48 9.54 -25.89
N PRO A 709 8.07 8.33 -26.14
CA PRO A 709 8.85 8.11 -27.36
C PRO A 709 8.05 8.32 -28.64
N GLU A 710 6.84 7.75 -28.70
CA GLU A 710 5.97 7.83 -29.88
C GLU A 710 5.37 9.22 -30.10
N CYS A 711 5.03 9.91 -29.01
CA CYS A 711 4.58 11.30 -29.06
C CYS A 711 5.69 12.22 -29.58
N LEU A 712 6.89 12.08 -29.02
CA LEU A 712 8.02 12.93 -29.35
C LEU A 712 8.59 12.63 -30.73
N ASP A 713 8.55 11.39 -31.22
CA ASP A 713 8.88 11.09 -32.61
C ASP A 713 8.06 11.90 -33.60
N GLY A 714 6.78 12.12 -33.29
CA GLY A 714 5.93 13.05 -34.01
C GLY A 714 6.45 14.48 -33.89
N ALA A 715 6.59 14.97 -32.66
CA ALA A 715 6.93 16.35 -32.38
C ALA A 715 8.35 16.77 -32.80
N MET A 716 9.29 15.83 -33.01
CA MET A 716 10.65 16.14 -33.44
C MET A 716 10.70 16.87 -34.78
N ARG A 717 9.69 16.69 -35.65
CA ARG A 717 9.57 17.46 -36.90
C ARG A 717 9.37 18.95 -36.66
N PHE A 718 9.08 19.41 -35.46
CA PHE A 718 8.97 20.82 -35.13
C PHE A 718 10.35 21.47 -34.96
N LEU A 719 11.39 20.70 -34.64
CA LEU A 719 12.70 21.24 -34.32
C LEU A 719 13.45 21.77 -35.56
N LYS A 720 14.17 22.87 -35.35
CA LYS A 720 15.28 23.30 -36.22
C LYS A 720 16.43 22.26 -36.17
N PRO A 721 17.38 22.27 -37.13
CA PRO A 721 18.51 21.34 -37.10
C PRO A 721 19.34 21.36 -35.80
N GLU A 722 19.53 22.55 -35.21
CA GLU A 722 20.20 22.75 -33.91
C GLU A 722 19.20 22.91 -32.74
N GLY A 723 17.96 22.45 -32.95
CA GLY A 723 16.91 22.46 -31.95
C GLY A 723 17.15 21.40 -30.89
N ILE A 724 16.68 21.66 -29.66
CA ILE A 724 16.81 20.71 -28.54
C ILE A 724 15.45 20.27 -28.03
N SER A 725 15.40 19.09 -27.41
CA SER A 725 14.24 18.60 -26.66
C SER A 725 14.52 18.67 -25.16
N ILE A 726 13.50 18.95 -24.38
CA ILE A 726 13.46 18.88 -22.92
C ILE A 726 12.21 18.04 -22.54
N PRO A 727 12.35 16.81 -22.00
CA PRO A 727 13.61 16.15 -21.67
C PRO A 727 14.46 15.80 -22.89
N SER A 728 15.78 15.72 -22.66
CA SER A 728 16.74 15.25 -23.66
C SER A 728 16.83 13.72 -23.67
N SER A 729 16.65 13.08 -22.52
CA SER A 729 16.66 11.63 -22.41
C SER A 729 15.95 11.17 -21.14
N TYR A 730 15.59 9.88 -21.12
CA TYR A 730 15.09 9.22 -19.93
C TYR A 730 15.29 7.70 -19.98
N THR A 731 15.48 7.12 -18.80
CA THR A 731 15.99 5.78 -18.59
C THR A 731 15.12 5.02 -17.61
N ALA A 732 14.65 3.84 -18.02
CA ALA A 732 13.85 2.94 -17.19
C ALA A 732 14.76 2.02 -16.36
N HIS A 733 14.40 1.78 -15.09
CA HIS A 733 15.19 0.99 -14.14
C HIS A 733 14.33 -0.01 -13.38
N ILE A 734 14.85 -1.20 -13.05
CA ILE A 734 14.14 -2.17 -12.21
C ILE A 734 14.97 -2.72 -11.05
N ALA A 735 14.27 -3.25 -10.05
CA ALA A 735 14.86 -4.06 -8.98
C ALA A 735 13.91 -5.21 -8.54
N PRO A 736 14.43 -6.40 -8.20
CA PRO A 736 13.63 -7.51 -7.68
C PRO A 736 13.04 -7.20 -6.30
N LEU A 737 11.73 -7.38 -6.17
CA LEU A 737 10.97 -6.96 -5.00
C LEU A 737 10.21 -8.13 -4.35
N SER A 738 10.27 -8.16 -3.02
CA SER A 738 9.40 -8.98 -2.18
C SER A 738 8.36 -8.10 -1.48
N SER A 739 7.09 -8.51 -1.56
CA SER A 739 6.01 -7.99 -0.70
C SER A 739 4.85 -9.00 -0.68
N SER A 740 4.61 -9.61 0.48
CA SER A 740 3.44 -10.48 0.69
C SER A 740 2.13 -9.70 0.53
N ARG A 741 2.14 -8.41 0.90
CA ARG A 741 0.97 -7.52 0.77
C ARG A 741 0.60 -7.28 -0.68
N LEU A 742 1.54 -6.85 -1.53
CA LEU A 742 1.24 -6.57 -2.95
C LEU A 742 0.85 -7.84 -3.71
N LEU A 743 1.41 -9.00 -3.34
CA LEU A 743 0.96 -10.29 -3.88
C LEU A 743 -0.52 -10.53 -3.52
N ASN A 744 -0.90 -10.33 -2.26
CA ASN A 744 -2.28 -10.54 -1.84
C ASN A 744 -3.24 -9.54 -2.49
N GLU A 745 -2.86 -8.27 -2.65
CA GLU A 745 -3.68 -7.28 -3.34
C GLU A 745 -3.88 -7.63 -4.83
N THR A 746 -2.84 -8.10 -5.52
CA THR A 746 -2.97 -8.57 -6.92
C THR A 746 -3.82 -9.84 -7.05
N ARG A 747 -3.72 -10.77 -6.10
CA ARG A 747 -4.47 -12.03 -6.09
C ARG A 747 -5.93 -11.88 -5.64
N ALA A 748 -6.22 -10.96 -4.72
CA ALA A 748 -7.57 -10.78 -4.16
C ALA A 748 -8.63 -10.52 -5.24
N MET A 749 -8.23 -9.85 -6.32
CA MET A 749 -9.12 -9.49 -7.42
C MET A 749 -9.44 -10.67 -8.36
N LYS A 750 -8.75 -11.82 -8.23
CA LYS A 750 -8.91 -13.05 -9.03
C LYS A 750 -8.93 -12.81 -10.55
N ASP A 751 -8.30 -11.73 -11.00
CA ASP A 751 -8.26 -11.33 -12.40
C ASP A 751 -6.82 -11.46 -12.95
N LEU A 752 -6.70 -12.27 -14.00
CA LEU A 752 -5.43 -12.45 -14.71
C LEU A 752 -4.91 -11.12 -15.28
N LYS A 753 -5.82 -10.21 -15.65
CA LYS A 753 -5.48 -8.89 -16.18
C LYS A 753 -4.60 -8.13 -15.21
N ILE A 754 -4.97 -8.12 -13.93
CA ILE A 754 -4.26 -7.42 -12.87
C ILE A 754 -2.89 -8.07 -12.63
N CYS A 755 -2.81 -9.40 -12.56
CA CYS A 755 -1.54 -10.11 -12.43
C CYS A 755 -0.58 -9.98 -13.64
N GLU A 756 -1.04 -9.39 -14.75
CA GLU A 756 -0.26 -9.10 -15.95
C GLU A 756 -0.27 -7.60 -16.33
N THR A 757 -0.65 -6.75 -15.39
CA THR A 757 -0.63 -5.28 -15.55
C THR A 757 0.40 -4.70 -14.58
N PRO A 758 1.30 -3.81 -15.03
CA PRO A 758 2.10 -3.03 -14.09
C PRO A 758 1.23 -2.01 -13.36
N HIS A 759 1.48 -1.78 -12.08
CA HIS A 759 0.71 -0.85 -11.24
C HIS A 759 1.57 0.27 -10.68
N VAL A 760 1.04 1.49 -10.60
CA VAL A 760 1.66 2.57 -9.84
C VAL A 760 1.36 2.34 -8.35
N VAL A 761 2.40 2.35 -7.51
CA VAL A 761 2.29 1.98 -6.09
C VAL A 761 3.28 2.77 -5.24
N MET A 762 2.81 3.41 -4.17
CA MET A 762 3.71 3.93 -3.13
C MET A 762 4.16 2.78 -2.20
N PHE A 763 5.36 2.26 -2.42
CA PHE A 763 5.88 1.13 -1.63
C PHE A 763 6.10 1.46 -0.15
N ARG A 764 5.62 0.58 0.74
CA ARG A 764 5.84 0.66 2.19
C ARG A 764 6.26 -0.68 2.79
N ALA A 765 5.47 -1.73 2.59
CA ALA A 765 5.72 -3.08 3.08
C ALA A 765 6.48 -3.92 2.05
N ILE A 766 7.70 -3.51 1.72
CA ILE A 766 8.54 -4.13 0.69
C ILE A 766 9.95 -4.45 1.20
N ASN A 767 10.61 -5.37 0.49
CA ASN A 767 12.05 -5.62 0.59
C ASN A 767 12.64 -5.78 -0.81
N ILE A 768 13.71 -5.04 -1.11
CA ILE A 768 14.48 -5.23 -2.35
C ILE A 768 15.43 -6.39 -2.13
N LEU A 769 15.33 -7.43 -2.96
CA LEU A 769 16.03 -8.69 -2.79
C LEU A 769 17.47 -8.67 -3.29
N SER A 770 17.78 -7.74 -4.19
CA SER A 770 19.10 -7.56 -4.75
C SER A 770 19.99 -6.70 -3.86
N ASP A 771 21.29 -6.87 -4.03
CA ASP A 771 22.31 -6.02 -3.41
C ASP A 771 23.46 -5.74 -4.40
N ASP A 772 24.29 -4.76 -4.08
CA ASP A 772 25.43 -4.39 -4.91
C ASP A 772 26.52 -5.46 -4.91
N GLY A 773 27.15 -5.64 -6.07
CA GLY A 773 28.30 -6.53 -6.25
C GLY A 773 28.11 -7.58 -7.34
N GLY A 774 29.23 -8.14 -7.80
CA GLY A 774 29.24 -9.10 -8.92
C GLY A 774 28.62 -10.47 -8.64
N GLY A 775 28.13 -10.73 -7.42
CA GLY A 775 27.74 -12.07 -6.98
C GLY A 775 28.91 -13.06 -6.99
N LEU A 776 28.62 -14.34 -6.79
CA LEU A 776 29.67 -15.38 -6.78
C LEU A 776 30.26 -15.63 -8.17
N SER A 777 29.48 -15.49 -9.25
CA SER A 777 30.03 -15.62 -10.61
C SER A 777 30.82 -14.39 -11.07
N GLY A 778 30.62 -13.24 -10.44
CA GLY A 778 31.18 -11.95 -10.88
C GLY A 778 30.41 -11.27 -12.02
N ASN A 779 29.25 -11.79 -12.42
CA ASN A 779 28.46 -11.27 -13.55
C ASN A 779 27.24 -10.43 -13.13
N CYS A 780 26.93 -10.33 -11.84
CA CYS A 780 25.78 -9.54 -11.39
C CYS A 780 26.06 -8.03 -11.50
N GLY A 781 25.02 -7.29 -11.90
CA GLY A 781 25.03 -5.84 -11.91
C GLY A 781 24.68 -5.22 -10.54
N PRO A 782 24.47 -3.90 -10.48
CA PRO A 782 24.08 -3.21 -9.25
C PRO A 782 22.71 -3.65 -8.73
N LYS A 783 22.38 -3.20 -7.51
CA LYS A 783 21.11 -3.48 -6.84
C LYS A 783 19.88 -3.08 -7.67
N VAL A 784 19.90 -1.90 -8.28
CA VAL A 784 18.87 -1.40 -9.21
C VAL A 784 19.52 -1.23 -10.58
N GLN A 785 18.95 -1.85 -11.62
CA GLN A 785 19.58 -1.92 -12.94
C GLN A 785 18.76 -1.20 -14.00
N GLU A 786 19.47 -0.51 -14.88
CA GLU A 786 18.93 0.09 -16.10
C GLU A 786 18.40 -0.99 -17.07
N CYS A 787 17.24 -0.73 -17.65
CA CYS A 787 16.66 -1.54 -18.72
C CYS A 787 17.03 -0.98 -20.10
N TRP A 788 16.70 0.30 -20.33
CA TRP A 788 16.92 1.00 -21.59
C TRP A 788 16.75 2.50 -21.42
N GLU A 789 17.25 3.25 -22.40
CA GLU A 789 17.12 4.69 -22.53
C GLU A 789 16.42 5.09 -23.85
N PHE A 790 15.74 6.23 -23.81
CA PHE A 790 15.28 6.98 -24.98
C PHE A 790 15.90 8.37 -24.99
N GLU A 791 16.34 8.82 -26.17
CA GLU A 791 16.96 10.13 -26.38
C GLU A 791 16.15 10.97 -27.39
N HIS A 792 16.14 12.28 -27.19
CA HIS A 792 15.38 13.26 -27.98
C HIS A 792 16.22 14.54 -28.22
N PRO A 793 16.38 15.01 -29.48
CA PRO A 793 16.03 14.34 -30.73
C PRO A 793 16.96 13.17 -31.05
N ARG A 794 16.43 12.11 -31.67
CA ARG A 794 17.25 11.03 -32.25
C ARG A 794 18.00 11.52 -33.48
N ARG A 795 19.34 11.46 -33.42
CA ARG A 795 20.21 11.94 -34.52
C ARG A 795 20.19 11.06 -35.77
N GLU A 796 19.94 9.76 -35.63
CA GLU A 796 20.00 8.78 -36.73
C GLU A 796 18.63 8.16 -37.07
N ALA A 797 17.54 8.93 -36.92
CA ALA A 797 16.20 8.45 -37.23
C ALA A 797 15.97 8.35 -38.76
N VAL A 798 15.41 7.22 -39.21
CA VAL A 798 14.90 7.07 -40.58
C VAL A 798 13.50 7.66 -40.64
N LEU A 799 13.35 8.75 -41.39
CA LEU A 799 12.10 9.51 -41.51
C LEU A 799 11.58 9.50 -42.95
N ASP A 800 10.26 9.63 -43.10
CA ASP A 800 9.60 9.85 -44.38
C ASP A 800 9.65 11.31 -44.84
N GLU A 801 8.97 11.63 -45.95
CA GLU A 801 8.91 12.99 -46.51
C GLU A 801 8.22 13.99 -45.57
N GLN A 802 7.41 13.51 -44.62
CA GLN A 802 6.69 14.28 -43.62
C GLN A 802 7.51 14.46 -42.32
N GLY A 803 8.69 13.83 -42.24
CA GLY A 803 9.55 13.86 -41.05
C GLY A 803 9.09 12.92 -39.95
N LEU A 804 8.34 11.86 -40.29
CA LEU A 804 7.83 10.86 -39.35
C LEU A 804 8.53 9.50 -39.54
N PRO A 805 8.72 8.70 -38.48
CA PRO A 805 9.17 7.33 -38.62
C PRO A 805 8.13 6.47 -39.38
N PRO A 806 8.54 5.60 -40.32
CA PRO A 806 7.60 4.80 -41.11
C PRO A 806 6.91 3.69 -40.31
N THR A 807 7.48 3.27 -39.17
CA THR A 807 6.89 2.30 -38.24
C THR A 807 7.32 2.64 -36.81
N ASN A 808 6.66 2.06 -35.80
CA ASN A 808 7.08 2.21 -34.41
C ASN A 808 8.19 1.23 -33.97
N SER A 809 8.72 0.40 -34.89
CA SER A 809 9.60 -0.73 -34.53
C SER A 809 10.91 -0.28 -33.87
N HIS A 810 11.39 0.93 -34.15
CA HIS A 810 12.59 1.53 -33.56
C HIS A 810 12.42 1.90 -32.07
N ASN A 811 11.18 1.90 -31.55
CA ASN A 811 10.87 2.07 -30.13
C ASN A 811 10.70 0.76 -29.37
N ALA A 812 10.82 -0.40 -30.03
CA ALA A 812 10.88 -1.68 -29.33
C ALA A 812 12.19 -1.79 -28.52
N ARG A 813 12.13 -2.43 -27.36
CA ARG A 813 13.28 -2.66 -26.47
C ARG A 813 13.27 -4.07 -25.90
N SER A 814 14.45 -4.56 -25.54
CA SER A 814 14.65 -5.82 -24.84
C SER A 814 15.83 -5.62 -23.90
N ALA A 815 15.69 -6.04 -22.64
CA ALA A 815 16.76 -5.98 -21.66
C ALA A 815 16.87 -7.30 -20.88
N LYS A 816 18.11 -7.62 -20.49
CA LYS A 816 18.43 -8.72 -19.58
C LYS A 816 19.28 -8.16 -18.44
N MET A 817 18.81 -8.35 -17.22
CA MET A 817 19.48 -7.91 -16.00
C MET A 817 19.82 -9.14 -15.16
N ILE A 818 20.96 -9.10 -14.48
CA ILE A 818 21.46 -10.19 -13.63
C ILE A 818 21.68 -9.63 -12.23
N PHE A 819 20.86 -10.06 -11.27
CA PHE A 819 20.89 -9.56 -9.90
C PHE A 819 21.53 -10.56 -8.95
N ASN A 820 22.41 -10.07 -8.07
CA ASN A 820 22.93 -10.82 -6.93
C ASN A 820 21.88 -10.88 -5.81
N ILE A 821 21.56 -12.08 -5.31
CA ILE A 821 20.60 -12.30 -4.23
C ILE A 821 21.36 -12.81 -3.01
N PRO A 822 21.81 -11.94 -2.08
CA PRO A 822 22.68 -12.35 -0.98
C PRO A 822 21.98 -13.21 0.08
N HIS A 823 20.69 -12.97 0.30
CA HIS A 823 19.90 -13.64 1.33
C HIS A 823 18.68 -14.33 0.72
N ALA A 824 18.25 -15.43 1.35
CA ALA A 824 17.05 -16.11 0.92
C ALA A 824 15.84 -15.18 0.94
N GLY A 825 14.94 -15.31 -0.04
CA GLY A 825 13.81 -14.42 -0.22
C GLY A 825 12.80 -14.97 -1.22
N SER A 826 11.56 -14.49 -1.17
CA SER A 826 10.53 -14.85 -2.16
C SER A 826 10.24 -13.64 -3.05
N LEU A 827 10.47 -13.80 -4.35
CA LEU A 827 10.26 -12.79 -5.37
C LEU A 827 8.78 -12.70 -5.72
N HIS A 828 8.18 -11.54 -5.53
CA HIS A 828 6.76 -11.29 -5.78
C HIS A 828 6.52 -10.39 -7.00
N GLY A 829 7.53 -9.60 -7.39
CA GLY A 829 7.48 -8.77 -8.58
C GLY A 829 8.77 -7.98 -8.79
N LEU A 830 8.71 -6.98 -9.65
CA LEU A 830 9.80 -6.04 -9.91
C LEU A 830 9.31 -4.64 -9.57
N ALA A 831 10.12 -3.89 -8.84
CA ALA A 831 9.96 -2.45 -8.75
C ALA A 831 10.52 -1.80 -10.01
N GLY A 832 9.80 -0.82 -10.56
CA GLY A 832 10.16 -0.03 -11.72
C GLY A 832 10.29 1.44 -11.34
N TYR A 833 11.32 2.08 -11.87
CA TYR A 833 11.67 3.47 -11.63
C TYR A 833 12.08 4.13 -12.95
N PHE A 834 12.21 5.46 -12.94
CA PHE A 834 12.82 6.18 -14.05
C PHE A 834 13.77 7.29 -13.57
N GLU A 835 14.63 7.69 -14.49
CA GLU A 835 15.35 8.96 -14.43
C GLU A 835 15.24 9.68 -15.76
N ALA A 836 15.21 11.01 -15.73
CA ALA A 836 15.18 11.83 -16.92
C ALA A 836 16.23 12.92 -16.83
N VAL A 837 16.98 13.11 -17.92
CA VAL A 837 17.81 14.28 -18.13
C VAL A 837 16.95 15.32 -18.84
N LEU A 838 16.70 16.45 -18.17
CA LEU A 838 15.95 17.56 -18.75
C LEU A 838 16.84 18.34 -19.70
N TYR A 839 17.96 18.84 -19.17
CA TYR A 839 18.98 19.56 -19.93
C TYR A 839 20.30 19.56 -19.15
N ARG A 840 21.39 19.10 -19.79
CA ARG A 840 22.72 18.98 -19.16
C ARG A 840 22.66 18.16 -17.86
N ASN A 841 22.91 18.78 -16.71
CA ASN A 841 22.92 18.17 -15.39
C ASN A 841 21.62 18.38 -14.60
N ILE A 842 20.59 18.99 -15.22
CA ILE A 842 19.27 19.13 -14.63
C ILE A 842 18.45 17.90 -14.98
N GLY A 843 17.86 17.25 -13.97
CA GLY A 843 17.12 16.01 -14.17
C GLY A 843 15.99 15.80 -13.18
N LEU A 844 15.24 14.73 -13.43
CA LEU A 844 14.21 14.18 -12.56
C LEU A 844 14.56 12.72 -12.25
N SER A 845 14.29 12.25 -11.04
CA SER A 845 14.57 10.86 -10.66
C SER A 845 13.61 10.39 -9.57
N ILE A 846 13.04 9.20 -9.76
CA ILE A 846 12.41 8.43 -8.69
C ILE A 846 13.23 7.18 -8.32
N HIS A 847 14.48 7.11 -8.79
CA HIS A 847 15.39 6.05 -8.41
C HIS A 847 15.68 6.14 -6.90
N PRO A 848 15.51 5.06 -6.12
CA PRO A 848 15.52 5.13 -4.66
C PRO A 848 16.82 5.71 -4.09
N ASP A 849 17.97 5.38 -4.69
CA ASP A 849 19.28 5.86 -4.20
C ASP A 849 19.66 7.27 -4.70
N ARG A 850 18.97 7.80 -5.73
CA ARG A 850 19.35 9.07 -6.40
C ARG A 850 18.31 10.18 -6.25
N MET A 851 17.05 9.83 -6.01
CA MET A 851 15.94 10.77 -5.83
C MET A 851 16.23 11.83 -4.76
N GLN A 852 16.86 11.46 -3.65
CA GLN A 852 17.22 12.40 -2.57
C GLN A 852 18.17 13.53 -3.02
N TYR A 853 18.95 13.32 -4.08
CA TYR A 853 19.93 14.28 -4.59
C TYR A 853 19.44 15.00 -5.85
N ILE A 854 18.66 14.33 -6.70
CA ILE A 854 18.18 14.87 -7.99
C ILE A 854 16.80 15.52 -7.86
N SER A 855 15.88 14.93 -7.09
CA SER A 855 14.47 15.31 -7.05
C SER A 855 13.89 15.16 -5.65
N LYS A 856 14.62 15.72 -4.67
CA LYS A 856 14.22 15.65 -3.27
C LYS A 856 12.81 16.23 -3.09
N ASP A 857 11.95 15.46 -2.42
CA ASP A 857 10.55 15.83 -2.10
C ASP A 857 9.65 16.00 -3.34
N MET A 858 9.99 15.39 -4.48
CA MET A 858 9.14 15.35 -5.67
C MET A 858 7.93 14.43 -5.45
N LEU A 859 6.73 14.89 -5.80
CA LEU A 859 5.45 14.25 -5.48
C LEU A 859 4.80 13.56 -6.68
N SER A 860 5.21 13.91 -7.90
CA SER A 860 4.49 13.60 -9.14
C SER A 860 4.40 12.12 -9.49
N TRP A 861 5.31 11.27 -9.01
CA TRP A 861 5.37 9.86 -9.41
C TRP A 861 5.63 8.94 -8.22
N PHE A 862 4.78 7.94 -8.07
CA PHE A 862 5.13 6.74 -7.32
C PHE A 862 5.81 5.71 -8.23
N PRO A 863 6.61 4.79 -7.68
CA PRO A 863 7.20 3.69 -8.45
C PRO A 863 6.16 2.81 -9.16
N LEU A 864 6.63 2.04 -10.14
CA LEU A 864 5.85 1.03 -10.84
C LEU A 864 6.10 -0.36 -10.22
N PHE A 865 5.10 -1.24 -10.20
CA PHE A 865 5.19 -2.62 -9.73
C PHE A 865 4.80 -3.57 -10.85
N PHE A 866 5.72 -4.41 -11.30
CA PHE A 866 5.47 -5.50 -12.25
C PHE A 866 5.25 -6.81 -11.47
N PRO A 867 4.01 -7.29 -11.33
CA PRO A 867 3.72 -8.48 -10.53
C PRO A 867 4.22 -9.78 -11.18
N PHE A 868 4.55 -10.76 -10.36
CA PHE A 868 4.62 -12.16 -10.77
C PHE A 868 3.40 -12.92 -10.24
N LYS A 869 2.77 -13.73 -11.11
CA LYS A 869 1.56 -14.50 -10.74
C LYS A 869 1.80 -15.44 -9.56
N GLU A 870 2.95 -16.10 -9.59
CA GLU A 870 3.39 -17.04 -8.57
C GLU A 870 4.70 -16.51 -7.95
N PRO A 871 4.83 -16.54 -6.62
CA PRO A 871 6.09 -16.25 -5.95
C PRO A 871 7.19 -17.19 -6.43
N LEU A 872 8.38 -16.63 -6.65
CA LEU A 872 9.58 -17.42 -6.96
C LEU A 872 10.54 -17.37 -5.77
N TYR A 873 10.75 -18.51 -5.10
CA TYR A 873 11.73 -18.63 -4.03
C TYR A 873 13.16 -18.52 -4.57
N LEU A 874 13.96 -17.66 -3.94
CA LEU A 874 15.36 -17.40 -4.25
C LEU A 874 16.22 -17.78 -3.04
N PRO A 875 17.05 -18.82 -3.12
CA PRO A 875 18.03 -19.13 -2.09
C PRO A 875 19.05 -18.01 -1.90
N GLY A 876 19.66 -17.94 -0.72
CA GLY A 876 20.79 -17.03 -0.49
C GLY A 876 21.99 -17.35 -1.40
N ASN A 877 22.72 -16.32 -1.79
CA ASN A 877 23.81 -16.35 -2.76
C ASN A 877 23.41 -16.89 -4.15
N SER A 878 22.17 -16.66 -4.57
CA SER A 878 21.68 -17.00 -5.91
C SER A 878 21.79 -15.83 -6.88
N GLU A 879 21.64 -16.13 -8.18
CA GLU A 879 21.57 -15.13 -9.25
C GLU A 879 20.18 -15.14 -9.87
N LEU A 880 19.58 -13.96 -10.00
CA LEU A 880 18.28 -13.78 -10.64
C LEU A 880 18.50 -13.12 -12.00
N HIS A 881 18.14 -13.82 -13.07
CA HIS A 881 18.09 -13.25 -14.41
C HIS A 881 16.67 -12.75 -14.70
N VAL A 882 16.55 -11.46 -14.99
CA VAL A 882 15.27 -10.84 -15.38
C VAL A 882 15.33 -10.42 -16.83
N TYR A 883 14.29 -10.76 -17.58
CA TYR A 883 14.10 -10.38 -18.97
C TYR A 883 12.84 -9.54 -19.07
N ILE A 884 12.94 -8.40 -19.73
CA ILE A 884 11.81 -7.50 -19.98
C ILE A 884 11.88 -6.96 -21.40
N TRP A 885 10.72 -6.86 -22.03
CA TRP A 885 10.55 -6.39 -23.39
C TRP A 885 9.54 -5.26 -23.43
N ARG A 886 9.83 -4.24 -24.24
CA ARG A 886 8.86 -3.24 -24.69
C ARG A 886 8.57 -3.53 -26.15
N LEU A 887 7.31 -3.84 -26.44
CA LEU A 887 6.87 -4.31 -27.75
C LEU A 887 5.77 -3.41 -28.29
N THR A 888 5.60 -3.43 -29.60
CA THR A 888 4.63 -2.57 -30.27
C THR A 888 4.08 -3.21 -31.53
N ASN A 889 2.89 -2.78 -31.93
CA ASN A 889 2.32 -3.00 -33.24
C ASN A 889 1.71 -1.67 -33.75
N GLN A 890 0.91 -1.71 -34.81
CA GLN A 890 0.31 -0.50 -35.40
C GLN A 890 -0.67 0.25 -34.48
N ARG A 891 -1.18 -0.38 -33.43
CA ARG A 891 -2.27 0.15 -32.58
C ARG A 891 -1.88 0.33 -31.12
N GLN A 892 -0.84 -0.33 -30.65
CA GLN A 892 -0.54 -0.37 -29.22
C GLN A 892 0.93 -0.64 -28.90
N VAL A 893 1.30 -0.32 -27.67
CA VAL A 893 2.57 -0.63 -27.01
C VAL A 893 2.29 -1.41 -25.72
N TRP A 894 3.14 -2.37 -25.37
CA TRP A 894 3.00 -3.14 -24.13
C TRP A 894 4.36 -3.65 -23.62
N TYR A 895 4.37 -4.11 -22.38
CA TYR A 895 5.53 -4.79 -21.78
C TYR A 895 5.27 -6.28 -21.58
N GLU A 896 6.32 -7.09 -21.73
CA GLU A 896 6.37 -8.49 -21.34
C GLU A 896 7.55 -8.70 -20.39
N TRP A 897 7.41 -9.57 -19.39
CA TRP A 897 8.51 -9.85 -18.45
C TRP A 897 8.55 -11.32 -17.99
N TYR A 898 9.75 -11.76 -17.62
CA TYR A 898 10.08 -13.14 -17.28
C TYR A 898 11.33 -13.19 -16.39
N ALA A 899 11.43 -14.19 -15.51
CA ALA A 899 12.58 -14.34 -14.63
C ALA A 899 13.04 -15.80 -14.46
N GLU A 900 14.33 -15.99 -14.23
CA GLU A 900 15.00 -17.27 -13.95
C GLU A 900 15.93 -17.14 -12.75
N ALA A 901 15.95 -18.15 -11.88
CA ALA A 901 16.84 -18.21 -10.73
C ALA A 901 17.94 -19.27 -10.96
N PHE A 902 19.18 -18.93 -10.60
CA PHE A 902 20.36 -19.78 -10.73
C PHE A 902 21.12 -19.88 -9.41
N LEU A 903 21.65 -21.05 -9.11
CA LEU A 903 22.59 -21.26 -8.01
C LEU A 903 24.01 -21.40 -8.56
N PRO A 904 24.95 -20.55 -8.12
CA PRO A 904 26.37 -20.71 -8.40
C PRO A 904 26.92 -21.95 -7.70
N VAL A 905 27.58 -22.83 -8.47
CA VAL A 905 28.22 -24.04 -7.98
C VAL A 905 29.71 -23.97 -8.33
N PRO A 906 30.62 -24.12 -7.35
CA PRO A 906 32.05 -24.20 -7.62
C PRO A 906 32.31 -25.31 -8.65
N GLY A 907 32.99 -24.98 -9.76
CA GLY A 907 33.26 -25.96 -10.81
C GLY A 907 34.04 -27.16 -10.26
N ALA A 908 33.41 -28.34 -10.29
CA ALA A 908 34.18 -29.57 -10.24
C ALA A 908 35.11 -29.56 -11.47
N SER A 909 36.41 -29.63 -11.24
CA SER A 909 37.37 -29.86 -12.32
C SER A 909 36.86 -31.05 -13.14
N SER A 910 36.59 -30.82 -14.41
CA SER A 910 36.28 -31.88 -15.36
C SER A 910 37.46 -32.85 -15.34
N VAL A 911 37.29 -34.00 -14.69
CA VAL A 911 38.19 -35.13 -14.89
C VAL A 911 37.97 -35.57 -16.33
N ASP A 912 38.84 -35.10 -17.20
CA ASP A 912 38.83 -35.36 -18.62
C ASP A 912 39.15 -36.86 -18.85
N PRO A 913 38.23 -37.72 -19.36
CA PRO A 913 38.51 -39.14 -19.53
C PRO A 913 39.40 -39.45 -20.74
N HIS A 914 39.84 -38.45 -21.50
CA HIS A 914 40.58 -38.64 -22.74
C HIS A 914 41.83 -37.78 -22.85
N ALA A 915 42.77 -38.01 -21.93
CA ALA A 915 44.18 -37.74 -22.18
C ALA A 915 44.77 -38.85 -23.09
N SER A 916 44.66 -38.71 -24.42
CA SER A 916 45.73 -39.07 -25.36
C SER A 916 45.34 -38.74 -26.81
N ILE A 917 46.08 -37.81 -27.43
CA ILE A 917 46.86 -37.99 -28.67
C ILE A 917 47.21 -36.61 -29.23
N ALA A 918 48.48 -36.47 -29.58
CA ALA A 918 49.19 -35.26 -29.94
C ALA A 918 48.94 -34.75 -31.37
N ASP A 919 49.43 -33.52 -31.59
CA ASP A 919 49.90 -32.91 -32.83
C ASP A 919 48.88 -32.53 -33.93
N HIS A 920 48.70 -31.21 -34.16
CA HIS A 920 49.52 -30.45 -35.11
C HIS A 920 49.05 -28.99 -35.25
N ARG A 921 50.02 -28.09 -35.37
CA ARG A 921 49.87 -26.66 -35.72
C ARG A 921 49.16 -26.45 -37.08
N SER A 922 48.28 -25.44 -37.15
CA SER A 922 48.36 -24.40 -38.19
C SER A 922 47.46 -23.19 -37.86
N SER A 923 48.04 -22.01 -37.98
CA SER A 923 47.38 -20.71 -37.92
C SER A 923 46.51 -20.44 -39.16
N ARG A 924 45.39 -19.72 -38.98
CA ARG A 924 44.91 -18.67 -39.90
C ARG A 924 43.87 -17.77 -39.22
N GLN A 925 44.12 -16.47 -39.35
CA GLN A 925 43.35 -15.33 -38.88
C GLN A 925 42.15 -15.02 -39.78
N SER A 926 41.06 -14.48 -39.20
CA SER A 926 40.28 -13.31 -39.71
C SER A 926 39.15 -13.00 -38.71
N THR A 927 39.28 -11.99 -37.84
CA THR A 927 38.76 -10.59 -37.93
C THR A 927 37.25 -10.40 -37.71
N GLN A 928 36.88 -9.76 -36.58
CA GLN A 928 35.97 -8.59 -36.39
C GLN A 928 35.61 -8.48 -34.89
N SER A 929 36.29 -7.63 -34.10
CA SER A 929 35.98 -6.21 -33.77
C SER A 929 34.56 -6.07 -33.20
N MET A 930 34.34 -6.17 -31.88
CA MET A 930 34.46 -5.09 -30.88
C MET A 930 34.13 -3.68 -31.41
N LEU A 931 33.03 -3.12 -30.91
CA LEU A 931 32.84 -1.68 -30.73
C LEU A 931 32.53 -1.42 -29.25
N ARG A 932 33.34 -0.54 -28.69
CA ARG A 932 33.33 -0.06 -27.31
C ARG A 932 32.18 0.93 -27.14
N LEU A 933 31.39 0.77 -26.07
CA LEU A 933 30.51 1.82 -25.59
C LEU A 933 31.29 2.73 -24.64
N SER A 934 31.17 4.03 -24.91
CA SER A 934 31.72 5.14 -24.13
C SER A 934 30.88 5.41 -22.87
N PRO A 935 31.48 5.97 -21.79
CA PRO A 935 30.81 6.21 -20.53
C PRO A 935 29.86 7.42 -20.58
N SER A 936 28.74 7.30 -19.88
CA SER A 936 27.70 8.33 -19.70
C SER A 936 28.18 9.47 -18.79
N PRO A 937 27.82 10.75 -19.03
CA PRO A 937 28.40 11.89 -18.34
C PRO A 937 27.49 12.41 -17.21
N ILE A 938 27.57 11.82 -16.01
CA ILE A 938 27.16 12.46 -14.75
C ILE A 938 28.04 11.87 -13.64
N ALA A 939 29.19 12.51 -13.41
CA ALA A 939 29.94 12.56 -12.16
C ALA A 939 31.29 13.21 -12.46
N ASP A 940 31.44 14.49 -12.15
CA ASP A 940 32.73 15.07 -11.73
C ASP A 940 32.50 16.44 -11.09
N ALA A 941 32.59 16.47 -9.76
CA ALA A 941 33.23 17.50 -8.93
C ALA A 941 32.87 17.25 -7.45
N VAL A 942 33.74 16.54 -6.73
CA VAL A 942 34.54 17.02 -5.58
C VAL A 942 35.18 15.76 -4.95
N ASP A 943 36.44 15.51 -5.25
CA ASP A 943 37.45 15.20 -4.23
C ASP A 943 38.83 15.18 -4.88
N ASP A 944 39.66 16.14 -4.49
CA ASP A 944 41.05 16.29 -4.88
C ASP A 944 41.90 15.88 -3.67
N ALA A 945 42.38 14.64 -3.64
CA ALA A 945 43.55 14.22 -2.86
C ALA A 945 44.07 12.85 -3.35
N SER A 946 45.21 12.92 -4.04
CA SER A 946 46.15 11.85 -4.41
C SER A 946 46.28 10.65 -3.46
N ASP A 947 46.26 9.42 -4.01
CA ASP A 947 47.20 8.38 -3.60
C ASP A 947 47.50 7.38 -4.72
N ASP A 948 48.76 6.96 -4.76
CA ASP A 948 49.46 6.26 -5.84
C ASP A 948 49.03 4.79 -6.00
N GLY A 949 49.10 4.32 -7.23
CA GLY A 949 48.65 2.99 -7.65
C GLY A 949 49.36 1.80 -6.97
N LYS A 950 48.55 0.78 -6.66
CA LYS A 950 48.97 -0.62 -6.66
C LYS A 950 47.98 -1.44 -7.48
N MET A 951 48.49 -1.90 -8.62
CA MET A 951 47.89 -2.89 -9.51
C MET A 951 47.97 -4.24 -8.80
N GLU A 952 46.86 -4.73 -8.24
CA GLU A 952 46.77 -6.10 -7.70
C GLU A 952 46.41 -7.08 -8.82
N ASP A 953 47.19 -8.16 -8.88
CA ASP A 953 47.06 -9.30 -9.77
C ASP A 953 45.63 -9.88 -9.76
N VAL A 954 45.03 -9.97 -10.94
CA VAL A 954 43.80 -10.74 -11.16
C VAL A 954 44.15 -12.22 -11.05
N SER A 955 43.95 -12.76 -9.85
CA SER A 955 44.00 -14.20 -9.62
C SER A 955 42.85 -14.91 -10.35
N ASP A 956 43.23 -16.04 -10.92
CA ASP A 956 42.47 -17.06 -11.65
C ASP A 956 41.07 -17.32 -11.01
N LYS A 957 40.02 -16.66 -11.52
CA LYS A 957 38.64 -16.97 -11.11
C LYS A 957 38.27 -18.33 -11.67
N GLY A 958 38.32 -19.35 -10.81
CA GLY A 958 37.85 -20.69 -11.12
C GLY A 958 36.45 -20.65 -11.75
N ASN A 959 36.24 -21.49 -12.76
CA ASN A 959 35.01 -21.54 -13.55
C ASN A 959 33.81 -21.90 -12.65
N VAL A 960 33.02 -20.91 -12.23
CA VAL A 960 31.80 -21.12 -11.42
C VAL A 960 30.68 -21.54 -12.37
N GLY A 961 30.16 -22.76 -12.20
CA GLY A 961 29.01 -23.24 -12.96
C GLY A 961 27.71 -22.65 -12.41
N LEU A 962 26.70 -22.46 -13.26
CA LEU A 962 25.37 -22.02 -12.85
C LEU A 962 24.36 -23.15 -13.04
N ILE A 963 23.60 -23.48 -12.00
CA ILE A 963 22.49 -24.43 -12.07
C ILE A 963 21.17 -23.67 -12.00
N LYS A 964 20.32 -23.81 -13.01
CA LYS A 964 18.97 -23.24 -12.97
C LYS A 964 18.13 -23.97 -11.92
N ILE A 965 17.54 -23.22 -11.00
CA ILE A 965 16.76 -23.75 -9.86
C ILE A 965 15.29 -23.33 -9.91
N GLY A 966 14.93 -22.33 -10.71
CA GLY A 966 13.55 -21.87 -10.83
C GLY A 966 13.34 -20.91 -11.99
N GLN A 967 12.07 -20.66 -12.31
CA GLN A 967 11.65 -19.68 -13.32
C GLN A 967 10.19 -19.28 -13.09
N THR A 968 9.80 -18.13 -13.63
CA THR A 968 8.39 -17.71 -13.71
C THR A 968 7.77 -18.13 -15.06
N THR A 969 6.47 -17.91 -15.27
CA THR A 969 5.89 -17.93 -16.62
C THR A 969 6.15 -16.61 -17.35
N LEU A 970 5.95 -16.54 -18.67
CA LEU A 970 5.91 -15.25 -19.37
C LEU A 970 4.66 -14.46 -18.95
N HIS A 971 4.83 -13.17 -18.67
CA HIS A 971 3.76 -12.25 -18.27
C HIS A 971 3.36 -11.33 -19.42
N ASN A 972 2.05 -11.09 -19.54
CA ASN A 972 1.41 -10.25 -20.55
C ASN A 972 1.77 -10.58 -22.03
N PRO A 973 1.83 -11.87 -22.42
CA PRO A 973 2.24 -12.24 -23.77
C PRO A 973 1.36 -11.57 -24.83
N ARG A 974 1.99 -10.90 -25.79
CA ARG A 974 1.37 -10.12 -26.88
C ARG A 974 0.49 -8.95 -26.41
N GLY A 975 0.68 -8.47 -25.18
CA GLY A 975 -0.12 -7.37 -24.64
C GLY A 975 -1.58 -7.77 -24.47
N ARG A 976 -1.86 -9.02 -24.08
CA ARG A 976 -3.22 -9.54 -23.98
C ARG A 976 -4.02 -8.99 -22.80
N SER A 977 -3.33 -8.50 -21.77
CA SER A 977 -3.90 -8.07 -20.49
C SER A 977 -3.74 -6.58 -20.30
N SER A 978 -2.57 -6.05 -20.65
CA SER A 978 -2.24 -4.63 -20.54
C SER A 978 -1.53 -4.13 -21.79
N TRP A 979 -1.97 -2.99 -22.29
CA TRP A 979 -1.40 -2.27 -23.42
C TRP A 979 -1.79 -0.79 -23.32
N ILE A 980 -1.10 0.05 -24.08
CA ILE A 980 -1.37 1.47 -24.21
C ILE A 980 -1.64 1.75 -25.68
N GLY A 981 -2.76 2.42 -25.97
CA GLY A 981 -3.19 2.74 -27.33
C GLY A 981 -2.33 3.81 -28.00
N LEU A 982 -1.98 3.60 -29.28
CA LEU A 982 -1.35 4.59 -30.15
C LEU A 982 -2.40 5.45 -30.84
#